data_AF-A0A8C2CD14-F1
#
_entry.id   AF-A0A8C2CD14-F1
#
_cell.length_a   1.000
_cell.length_b   1.000
_cell.length_c   1.000
_cell.angle_alpha   90.00
_cell.angle_beta   90.00
_cell.angle_gamma   90.00
#
_symmetry.space_group_name_H-M   'P 1'
#
loop_
_entity.id
_entity.type
_entity.pdbx_description
1 polymer ?
#
loop_
_entity_poly.entity_id
_entity_poly.type
_entity_poly.pdbx_seq_one_letter_code
_entity_poly.pdbx_strand_id
1 'polypeptide(L)'
;MLFLSRARRAVMCKTTAQADIVLLVDGSWSIGRLNFKTIRSFIGRMVGAFDIGPDRVQIGLAQYSGDPKTEWHLNTHRTRKELLDAVASLPYKGGNTLTGLALNYILQNNFKPNVGMRPNSRKIGVLVTDGNSQDDITVNSQNLRDQGIELYAIGVKNADENELRTIASDPDDIHMYNVADFSFLLDIVDDLTNNLCNSVKGPGITEPPTDLTTSEVTHYSFRATWVGPDDPVEKYRIEYVSTAGGEPQKLLVDGTVTTVVLERLTPLTEYIVKVHSVVGEDSSDPLKGSETTLPLSAVRNMNIYTERSTTMNVRWDAAEGATGYMLLYSALNGTEPSVEQAMRVKGTVTDVQLKKLRPNTAYSVSVFSLFGDYASDPLSDQGVTLPIPPSGELRITDITHSTMQLDWDDAPGAVRKYIITFKPDGGEAKEVRSILSDTTLLLENLEPDTLYDVSVTAIYPDESESEDLLGSQRTCKKHPNPNDTLFPSRISDVIAVPRGDPRNLLVYDPTTSTLSVSWEHAEGPVLQYRIGYAPTTGDPIEEFVSGTSVPGNRNSVILQNLQPDTPYNINVEAIYQDGPGGRLSGDGKTLGLLEPRNLRVSDEWYTRFRVSWDPVPARVNGYNLVYTPVVSSVPRVVPGTDNTMEVFVGDVTTHILHNLQPGTTYDLKVFAQYDAGVSGALVGQGTTLYLNVTDLNTYNVGYDSFCIRWTPHRAATSYRLKLNPFNPANRGAQEVTITAAESQYCFDGLTPDVLYNATVYTQTPNQEGPGVSVKERTLVKPTVPPTLPPTPPPPPTIPSALEGAKADLVFLIDGSWSIGDESFIKVRQFVFSMIGAFDVISRDGMQVSFVQYSDEAKTEFKLNTYHDKGMVLSALQMVKYRGGNTKTGVALKHIGEKVFTSDSGMRRNVPKVLVVVTDGRSQDEVKKNAAKLQHAGYSVFVVGVADVDTAELRNIGSKPSERHVFIVDDFDAFTKIQDNLITFICETATSTCPLIYLDGFTSPGFRMLEAFNITDKTFAGMNGVSMEPGSFNSYIAYRLHKDAFISQPTKEIHPDGLSPSYTLILLFRLLPDTGKDAFDIWQISNKNNNPEVGSISFYNKDTRGEIQRVSFDNDQVKKVFHGSFHKLHISVSPKNVKLNIDCQEVAEKEIKEAKNISTDGYEVLGKMATSGGSRKQSATFQLQMFDIVCSLGWTSRDKCCDIPAMVRTLTLTPFQTLQSSLNTWIFVFL
;
A
#
# COMPACT_ATOMS: atom_id res chain seq x y z
N MET A 1 58.99 -4.94 33.52
CA MET A 1 57.78 -4.10 33.42
C MET A 1 57.11 -4.39 32.08
N LEU A 2 55.97 -5.08 32.15
CA LEU A 2 54.82 -5.16 31.23
C LEU A 2 55.01 -4.83 29.73
N PHE A 3 55.19 -5.88 28.92
CA PHE A 3 54.53 -6.00 27.62
C PHE A 3 53.33 -6.94 27.80
N LEU A 4 52.11 -6.42 27.72
CA LEU A 4 50.89 -7.24 27.70
C LEU A 4 50.45 -7.45 26.25
N SER A 5 50.44 -8.72 25.86
CA SER A 5 49.87 -9.28 24.65
C SER A 5 48.39 -8.90 24.48
N ARG A 6 48.00 -8.37 23.32
CA ARG A 6 46.61 -8.42 22.85
C ARG A 6 46.26 -9.89 22.57
N ALA A 7 45.52 -10.52 23.48
CA ALA A 7 44.87 -11.80 23.21
C ALA A 7 43.76 -11.56 22.16
N ARG A 8 43.87 -12.20 20.98
CA ARG A 8 42.71 -12.40 20.10
C ARG A 8 41.66 -13.18 20.90
N ARG A 9 40.39 -12.75 20.86
CA ARG A 9 39.27 -13.46 21.51
C ARG A 9 39.25 -14.91 20.98
N ALA A 10 39.37 -15.89 21.86
CA ALA A 10 39.18 -17.29 21.49
C ALA A 10 37.71 -17.53 21.13
N VAL A 11 37.45 -18.11 19.96
CA VAL A 11 36.12 -18.62 19.57
C VAL A 11 35.73 -19.71 20.57
N MET A 12 34.61 -19.52 21.29
CA MET A 12 34.05 -20.53 22.18
C MET A 12 32.78 -21.09 21.57
N CYS A 13 32.73 -22.40 21.37
CA CYS A 13 31.52 -23.11 20.98
C CYS A 13 30.59 -23.22 22.19
N LYS A 14 29.58 -22.36 22.26
CA LYS A 14 28.53 -22.41 23.29
C LYS A 14 27.41 -23.32 22.80
N THR A 15 27.43 -24.57 23.25
CA THR A 15 26.38 -25.55 22.97
C THR A 15 26.24 -26.49 24.15
N THR A 16 25.00 -26.95 24.38
CA THR A 16 24.70 -27.99 25.36
C THR A 16 24.63 -29.39 24.73
N ALA A 17 24.74 -29.48 23.40
CA ALA A 17 24.66 -30.72 22.63
C ALA A 17 25.81 -31.70 22.96
N GLN A 18 25.52 -33.00 22.86
CA GLN A 18 26.49 -34.07 23.07
C GLN A 18 27.13 -34.48 21.75
N ALA A 19 28.46 -34.46 21.69
CA ALA A 19 29.22 -34.94 20.55
C ALA A 19 30.45 -35.74 20.95
N ASP A 20 30.74 -36.79 20.18
CA ASP A 20 31.89 -37.66 20.31
C ASP A 20 32.80 -37.44 19.10
N ILE A 21 33.94 -36.80 19.35
CA ILE A 21 34.91 -36.43 18.30
C ILE A 21 36.13 -37.33 18.40
N VAL A 22 36.53 -37.97 17.31
CA VAL A 22 37.77 -38.75 17.24
C VAL A 22 38.74 -38.06 16.30
N LEU A 23 39.89 -37.65 16.82
CA LEU A 23 40.98 -37.07 16.05
C LEU A 23 41.90 -38.19 15.55
N LEU A 24 42.06 -38.31 14.25
CA LEU A 24 42.98 -39.22 13.60
C LEU A 24 44.16 -38.42 13.04
N VAL A 25 45.33 -38.56 13.66
CA VAL A 25 46.47 -37.69 13.39
C VAL A 25 47.61 -38.48 12.77
N ASP A 26 48.08 -38.04 11.60
CA ASP A 26 49.27 -38.61 11.00
C ASP A 26 50.52 -38.25 11.83
N GLY A 27 51.33 -39.27 12.09
CA GLY A 27 52.61 -39.19 12.78
C GLY A 27 53.76 -39.74 11.95
N SER A 28 53.60 -39.86 10.63
CA SER A 28 54.58 -40.35 9.66
C SER A 28 55.89 -39.54 9.61
N TRP A 29 56.91 -40.11 8.95
CA TRP A 29 58.22 -39.46 8.82
C TRP A 29 58.21 -38.17 7.98
N SER A 30 57.26 -38.02 7.05
CA SER A 30 57.12 -36.83 6.19
C SER A 30 56.79 -35.57 6.99
N ILE A 31 56.07 -35.72 8.10
CA ILE A 31 55.69 -34.60 8.98
C ILE A 31 56.93 -34.07 9.70
N GLY A 32 57.68 -34.94 10.36
CA GLY A 32 58.86 -34.57 11.14
C GLY A 32 58.54 -33.93 12.50
N ARG A 33 59.50 -34.02 13.43
CA ARG A 33 59.32 -33.59 14.85
C ARG A 33 58.97 -32.12 15.02
N LEU A 34 59.50 -31.25 14.17
CA LEU A 34 59.28 -29.80 14.29
C LEU A 34 57.84 -29.42 13.90
N ASN A 35 57.34 -29.98 12.81
CA ASN A 35 55.98 -29.73 12.34
C ASN A 35 54.92 -30.41 13.21
N PHE A 36 55.26 -31.55 13.83
CA PHE A 36 54.38 -32.21 14.80
C PHE A 36 54.09 -31.33 16.03
N LYS A 37 55.01 -30.43 16.40
CA LYS A 37 54.75 -29.42 17.44
C LYS A 37 53.64 -28.44 17.01
N THR A 38 53.56 -28.13 15.72
CA THR A 38 52.51 -27.27 15.15
C THR A 38 51.16 -27.98 15.14
N ILE A 39 51.12 -29.26 14.76
CA ILE A 39 49.91 -30.10 14.87
C ILE A 39 49.40 -30.15 16.32
N ARG A 40 50.29 -30.33 17.30
CA ARG A 40 49.89 -30.30 18.72
C ARG A 40 49.29 -28.96 19.14
N SER A 41 49.86 -27.86 18.67
CA SER A 41 49.35 -26.52 18.95
C SER A 41 47.98 -26.28 18.30
N PHE A 42 47.81 -26.79 17.08
CA PHE A 42 46.55 -26.79 16.34
C PHE A 42 45.45 -27.55 17.09
N ILE A 43 45.71 -28.81 17.48
CA ILE A 43 44.78 -29.62 18.28
C ILE A 43 44.45 -28.91 19.60
N GLY A 44 45.45 -28.35 20.27
CA GLY A 44 45.25 -27.64 21.54
C GLY A 44 44.32 -26.43 21.42
N ARG A 45 44.38 -25.67 20.31
CA ARG A 45 43.47 -24.53 20.09
C ARG A 45 42.05 -24.99 19.79
N MET A 46 41.89 -26.00 18.94
CA MET A 46 40.58 -26.57 18.60
C MET A 46 39.90 -27.16 19.85
N VAL A 47 40.61 -27.98 20.63
CA VAL A 47 40.09 -28.54 21.89
C VAL A 47 39.72 -27.43 22.89
N GLY A 48 40.47 -26.32 22.89
CA GLY A 48 40.22 -25.17 23.76
C GLY A 48 38.87 -24.48 23.54
N ALA A 49 38.26 -24.66 22.37
CA ALA A 49 36.99 -24.03 22.01
C ALA A 49 35.74 -24.77 22.54
N PHE A 50 35.85 -26.05 22.88
CA PHE A 50 34.72 -26.91 23.27
C PHE A 50 34.59 -27.08 24.78
N ASP A 51 33.37 -27.17 25.30
CA ASP A 51 33.09 -27.56 26.69
C ASP A 51 33.23 -29.09 26.85
N ILE A 52 34.33 -29.53 27.47
CA ILE A 52 34.69 -30.95 27.57
C ILE A 52 34.11 -31.54 28.84
N GLY A 53 33.30 -32.59 28.70
CA GLY A 53 32.65 -33.24 29.82
C GLY A 53 31.84 -34.49 29.42
N PRO A 54 31.50 -35.36 30.39
CA PRO A 54 30.78 -36.60 30.12
C PRO A 54 29.39 -36.37 29.51
N ASP A 55 28.73 -35.27 29.89
CA ASP A 55 27.41 -34.86 29.38
C ASP A 55 27.52 -33.78 28.28
N ARG A 56 28.73 -33.52 27.77
CA ARG A 56 29.05 -32.46 26.79
C ARG A 56 29.84 -33.05 25.61
N VAL A 57 30.92 -32.41 25.16
CA VAL A 57 31.81 -32.94 24.11
C VAL A 57 32.85 -33.88 24.72
N GLN A 58 33.03 -35.05 24.10
CA GLN A 58 34.08 -36.02 24.41
C GLN A 58 35.04 -36.14 23.21
N ILE A 59 36.35 -36.15 23.46
CA ILE A 59 37.37 -36.17 22.40
C ILE A 59 38.36 -37.31 22.61
N GLY A 60 38.39 -38.25 21.66
CA GLY A 60 39.39 -39.31 21.56
C GLY A 60 40.46 -38.95 20.54
N LEU A 61 41.66 -39.54 20.65
CA LEU A 61 42.72 -39.34 19.67
C LEU A 61 43.40 -40.67 19.34
N ALA A 62 43.56 -40.94 18.05
CA ALA A 62 44.39 -41.99 17.51
C ALA A 62 45.47 -41.38 16.61
N GLN A 63 46.68 -41.91 16.70
CA GLN A 63 47.79 -41.54 15.83
C GLN A 63 48.11 -42.70 14.90
N TYR A 64 48.47 -42.40 13.65
CA TYR A 64 48.89 -43.44 12.71
C TYR A 64 50.24 -43.13 12.06
N SER A 65 50.93 -44.19 11.66
CA SER A 65 52.06 -44.14 10.74
C SER A 65 52.09 -45.46 9.95
N GLY A 66 53.10 -46.33 10.17
CA GLY A 66 53.08 -47.70 9.66
C GLY A 66 52.05 -48.60 10.36
N ASP A 67 51.57 -48.18 11.53
CA ASP A 67 50.51 -48.85 12.30
C ASP A 67 49.69 -47.81 13.10
N PRO A 68 48.34 -47.88 13.09
CA PRO A 68 47.49 -47.01 13.89
C PRO A 68 47.48 -47.42 15.37
N LYS A 69 47.46 -46.42 16.26
CA LYS A 69 47.46 -46.59 17.72
C LYS A 69 46.52 -45.56 18.36
N THR A 70 45.61 -46.00 19.22
CA THR A 70 44.84 -45.09 20.09
C THR A 70 45.74 -44.53 21.20
N GLU A 71 45.83 -43.20 21.30
CA GLU A 71 46.54 -42.53 22.40
C GLU A 71 45.63 -42.34 23.61
N TRP A 72 44.34 -42.03 23.38
CA TRP A 72 43.29 -42.09 24.39
C TRP A 72 41.89 -42.24 23.79
N HIS A 73 40.99 -42.87 24.55
CA HIS A 73 39.59 -43.06 24.19
C HIS A 73 38.70 -41.88 24.60
N LEU A 74 37.47 -41.81 24.06
CA LEU A 74 36.51 -40.71 24.24
C LEU A 74 36.23 -40.40 25.72
N ASN A 75 36.13 -41.44 26.56
CA ASN A 75 35.81 -41.32 27.99
C ASN A 75 37.04 -41.16 28.91
N THR A 76 38.25 -40.99 28.36
CA THR A 76 39.51 -40.97 29.14
C THR A 76 39.69 -39.67 29.92
N HIS A 77 39.50 -38.52 29.25
CA HIS A 77 39.68 -37.19 29.84
C HIS A 77 38.32 -36.52 30.03
N ARG A 78 37.96 -36.23 31.28
CA ARG A 78 36.62 -35.73 31.63
C ARG A 78 36.54 -34.21 31.73
N THR A 79 37.68 -33.53 31.67
CA THR A 79 37.75 -32.07 31.75
C THR A 79 38.64 -31.48 30.66
N ARG A 80 38.36 -30.23 30.26
CA ARG A 80 39.15 -29.52 29.25
C ARG A 80 40.63 -29.42 29.65
N LYS A 81 40.91 -29.23 30.93
CA LYS A 81 42.28 -29.10 31.44
C LYS A 81 43.08 -30.41 31.25
N GLU A 82 42.52 -31.54 31.69
CA GLU A 82 43.17 -32.85 31.54
C GLU A 82 43.45 -33.19 30.07
N LEU A 83 42.50 -32.88 29.19
CA LEU A 83 42.65 -33.12 27.76
C LEU A 83 43.73 -32.22 27.13
N LEU A 84 43.79 -30.93 27.48
CA LEU A 84 44.84 -30.03 27.01
C LEU A 84 46.24 -30.45 27.51
N ASP A 85 46.35 -30.93 28.74
CA ASP A 85 47.60 -31.47 29.29
C ASP A 85 48.04 -32.74 28.54
N ALA A 86 47.10 -33.63 28.20
CA ALA A 86 47.36 -34.81 27.38
C ALA A 86 47.87 -34.43 25.97
N VAL A 87 47.20 -33.49 25.28
CA VAL A 87 47.63 -32.96 23.98
C VAL A 87 49.02 -32.31 24.05
N ALA A 88 49.33 -31.63 25.16
CA ALA A 88 50.64 -31.03 25.41
C ALA A 88 51.75 -32.05 25.69
N SER A 89 51.43 -33.32 25.89
CA SER A 89 52.40 -34.41 26.10
C SER A 89 52.47 -35.43 24.96
N LEU A 90 51.64 -35.26 23.93
CA LEU A 90 51.51 -36.19 22.80
C LEU A 90 52.87 -36.47 22.10
N PRO A 91 53.32 -37.74 22.02
CA PRO A 91 54.58 -38.10 21.39
C PRO A 91 54.50 -38.12 19.85
N TYR A 92 55.64 -37.92 19.19
CA TYR A 92 55.80 -38.12 17.75
C TYR A 92 56.24 -39.56 17.46
N LYS A 93 55.51 -40.27 16.59
CA LYS A 93 55.71 -41.71 16.32
C LYS A 93 56.78 -42.00 15.25
N GLY A 94 56.61 -41.48 14.04
CA GLY A 94 57.40 -41.81 12.85
C GLY A 94 57.00 -43.14 12.19
N GLY A 95 57.12 -43.24 10.87
CA GLY A 95 56.77 -44.42 10.06
C GLY A 95 56.21 -44.06 8.67
N ASN A 96 55.62 -45.03 7.96
CA ASN A 96 54.93 -44.85 6.66
C ASN A 96 53.55 -44.18 6.83
N THR A 97 52.80 -43.95 5.75
CA THR A 97 51.49 -43.27 5.76
C THR A 97 50.39 -44.20 5.22
N LEU A 98 49.78 -45.02 6.09
CA LEU A 98 48.68 -45.95 5.76
C LEU A 98 47.33 -45.40 6.25
N THR A 99 46.75 -44.47 5.49
CA THR A 99 45.54 -43.73 5.88
C THR A 99 44.28 -44.60 5.81
N GLY A 100 44.18 -45.52 4.84
CA GLY A 100 43.04 -46.43 4.72
C GLY A 100 42.89 -47.36 5.93
N LEU A 101 43.98 -48.00 6.34
CA LEU A 101 44.07 -48.81 7.55
C LEU A 101 43.70 -48.02 8.80
N ALA A 102 44.14 -46.76 8.89
CA ALA A 102 43.88 -45.88 10.01
C ALA A 102 42.39 -45.49 10.15
N LEU A 103 41.70 -45.23 9.03
CA LEU A 103 40.26 -44.98 8.99
C LEU A 103 39.45 -46.19 9.47
N ASN A 104 39.79 -47.40 9.02
CA ASN A 104 39.15 -48.62 9.52
C ASN A 104 39.44 -48.83 11.02
N TYR A 105 40.65 -48.53 11.46
CA TYR A 105 41.05 -48.69 12.86
C TYR A 105 40.20 -47.83 13.82
N ILE A 106 39.93 -46.56 13.51
CA ILE A 106 39.12 -45.71 14.38
C ILE A 106 37.66 -46.18 14.46
N LEU A 107 37.12 -46.74 13.37
CA LEU A 107 35.78 -47.35 13.37
C LEU A 107 35.73 -48.59 14.29
N GLN A 108 36.80 -49.39 14.30
CA GLN A 108 36.87 -50.63 15.08
C GLN A 108 37.23 -50.42 16.56
N ASN A 109 38.00 -49.38 16.89
CA ASN A 109 38.62 -49.25 18.23
C ASN A 109 38.27 -47.95 18.96
N ASN A 110 37.83 -46.90 18.27
CA ASN A 110 37.57 -45.59 18.87
C ASN A 110 36.07 -45.23 18.88
N PHE A 111 35.34 -45.57 17.83
CA PHE A 111 33.88 -45.43 17.77
C PHE A 111 33.17 -46.69 18.29
N LYS A 112 33.38 -47.02 19.57
CA LYS A 112 32.67 -48.13 20.24
C LYS A 112 32.04 -47.72 21.58
N PRO A 113 30.86 -48.27 21.94
CA PRO A 113 30.19 -47.89 23.19
C PRO A 113 31.03 -48.16 24.44
N ASN A 114 31.79 -49.26 24.46
CA ASN A 114 32.65 -49.65 25.59
C ASN A 114 33.87 -48.72 25.79
N VAL A 115 34.16 -47.81 24.86
CA VAL A 115 35.25 -46.82 24.96
C VAL A 115 34.75 -45.38 24.98
N GLY A 116 33.46 -45.18 25.32
CA GLY A 116 32.88 -43.86 25.57
C GLY A 116 31.98 -43.31 24.48
N MET A 117 31.81 -44.00 23.35
CA MET A 117 30.85 -43.57 22.32
C MET A 117 29.42 -43.66 22.84
N ARG A 118 28.70 -42.54 22.82
CA ARG A 118 27.31 -42.44 23.29
C ARG A 118 26.34 -42.72 22.13
N PRO A 119 25.17 -43.32 22.39
CA PRO A 119 24.19 -43.63 21.34
C PRO A 119 23.55 -42.37 20.75
N ASN A 120 23.22 -41.37 21.58
CA ASN A 120 22.49 -40.16 21.18
C ASN A 120 23.40 -38.95 20.88
N SER A 121 24.71 -39.16 20.77
CA SER A 121 25.68 -38.11 20.44
C SER A 121 25.95 -38.07 18.93
N ARG A 122 26.26 -36.86 18.44
CA ARG A 122 26.88 -36.68 17.10
C ARG A 122 28.25 -37.34 17.08
N LYS A 123 28.60 -37.98 15.97
CA LYS A 123 29.85 -38.73 15.80
C LYS A 123 30.67 -38.06 14.72
N ILE A 124 31.84 -37.55 15.07
CA ILE A 124 32.65 -36.74 14.16
C ILE A 124 34.08 -37.29 14.15
N GLY A 125 34.61 -37.60 12.98
CA GLY A 125 36.01 -37.94 12.77
C GLY A 125 36.75 -36.76 12.15
N VAL A 126 37.93 -36.41 12.68
CA VAL A 126 38.78 -35.35 12.10
C VAL A 126 40.13 -35.96 11.75
N LEU A 127 40.44 -36.05 10.47
CA LEU A 127 41.70 -36.55 9.94
C LEU A 127 42.68 -35.40 9.67
N VAL A 128 43.93 -35.55 10.10
CA VAL A 128 45.05 -34.67 9.73
C VAL A 128 46.15 -35.49 9.06
N THR A 129 46.48 -35.20 7.80
CA THR A 129 47.48 -35.93 6.98
C THR A 129 48.37 -34.99 6.16
N ASP A 130 49.60 -35.40 5.83
CA ASP A 130 50.57 -34.58 5.06
C ASP A 130 51.00 -35.14 3.70
N GLY A 131 50.41 -36.25 3.27
CA GLY A 131 50.70 -36.89 1.99
C GLY A 131 49.71 -37.98 1.59
N ASN A 132 49.91 -38.52 0.39
CA ASN A 132 49.03 -39.53 -0.21
C ASN A 132 49.06 -40.84 0.57
N SER A 133 47.89 -41.45 0.68
CA SER A 133 47.72 -42.77 1.25
C SER A 133 48.43 -43.83 0.39
N GLN A 134 49.10 -44.79 1.04
CA GLN A 134 49.71 -45.92 0.33
C GLN A 134 48.76 -47.13 0.19
N ASP A 135 47.53 -47.00 0.70
CA ASP A 135 46.45 -47.99 0.68
C ASP A 135 45.09 -47.34 0.38
N ASP A 136 44.09 -48.15 -0.02
CA ASP A 136 42.78 -47.67 -0.44
C ASP A 136 41.97 -47.07 0.73
N ILE A 137 41.55 -45.83 0.53
CA ILE A 137 40.78 -45.01 1.47
C ILE A 137 39.27 -45.07 1.24
N THR A 138 38.83 -45.43 0.03
CA THR A 138 37.45 -45.23 -0.45
C THR A 138 36.45 -46.05 0.35
N VAL A 139 36.73 -47.35 0.51
CA VAL A 139 35.85 -48.29 1.22
C VAL A 139 35.80 -47.93 2.72
N ASN A 140 36.94 -47.52 3.28
CA ASN A 140 37.06 -47.25 4.71
C ASN A 140 36.41 -45.92 5.12
N SER A 141 36.53 -44.87 4.30
CA SER A 141 35.81 -43.61 4.51
C SER A 141 34.30 -43.79 4.32
N GLN A 142 33.88 -44.56 3.31
CA GLN A 142 32.47 -44.85 3.10
C GLN A 142 31.85 -45.61 4.28
N ASN A 143 32.53 -46.63 4.80
CA ASN A 143 32.05 -47.39 5.96
C ASN A 143 31.87 -46.52 7.21
N LEU A 144 32.71 -45.50 7.41
CA LEU A 144 32.54 -44.52 8.50
C LEU A 144 31.28 -43.66 8.28
N ARG A 145 31.09 -43.12 7.07
CA ARG A 145 29.92 -42.31 6.72
C ARG A 145 28.61 -43.10 6.82
N ASP A 146 28.61 -44.36 6.36
CA ASP A 146 27.46 -45.27 6.44
C ASP A 146 27.06 -45.58 7.90
N GLN A 147 27.98 -45.42 8.85
CA GLN A 147 27.72 -45.54 10.30
C GLN A 147 27.27 -44.21 10.94
N GLY A 148 26.96 -43.19 10.11
CA GLY A 148 26.53 -41.87 10.56
C GLY A 148 27.65 -41.04 11.18
N ILE A 149 28.91 -41.32 10.82
CA ILE A 149 30.07 -40.55 11.29
C ILE A 149 30.40 -39.48 10.24
N GLU A 150 30.36 -38.23 10.67
CA GLU A 150 30.73 -37.06 9.86
C GLU A 150 32.25 -36.91 9.82
N LEU A 151 32.83 -36.74 8.64
CA LEU A 151 34.29 -36.75 8.46
C LEU A 151 34.81 -35.40 7.98
N TYR A 152 35.77 -34.86 8.74
CA TYR A 152 36.58 -33.71 8.39
C TYR A 152 37.96 -34.18 7.94
N ALA A 153 38.42 -33.74 6.77
CA ALA A 153 39.71 -34.13 6.20
C ALA A 153 40.62 -32.90 6.06
N ILE A 154 41.75 -32.89 6.77
CA ILE A 154 42.71 -31.79 6.79
C ILE A 154 44.02 -32.29 6.18
N GLY A 155 44.30 -31.86 4.96
CA GLY A 155 45.55 -32.05 4.25
C GLY A 155 46.53 -30.93 4.51
N VAL A 156 47.80 -31.29 4.68
CA VAL A 156 48.91 -30.34 4.84
C VAL A 156 49.96 -30.59 3.77
N LYS A 157 50.47 -29.52 3.16
CA LYS A 157 51.59 -29.54 2.21
C LYS A 157 51.32 -30.34 0.93
N ASN A 158 51.63 -31.64 0.91
CA ASN A 158 51.58 -32.48 -0.29
C ASN A 158 50.39 -33.45 -0.27
N ALA A 159 49.37 -33.18 0.54
CA ALA A 159 48.17 -34.01 0.58
C ALA A 159 47.37 -33.93 -0.73
N ASP A 160 46.94 -35.07 -1.25
CA ASP A 160 46.12 -35.16 -2.47
C ASP A 160 44.68 -34.72 -2.18
N GLU A 161 44.23 -33.67 -2.86
CA GLU A 161 42.90 -33.11 -2.67
C GLU A 161 41.78 -34.08 -3.06
N ASN A 162 41.99 -34.96 -4.05
CA ASN A 162 41.00 -35.97 -4.42
C ASN A 162 40.87 -37.05 -3.34
N GLU A 163 41.98 -37.41 -2.68
CA GLU A 163 41.95 -38.33 -1.54
C GLU A 163 41.21 -37.71 -0.35
N LEU A 164 41.49 -36.44 -0.03
CA LEU A 164 40.81 -35.72 1.05
C LEU A 164 39.30 -35.61 0.78
N ARG A 165 38.92 -35.28 -0.46
CA ARG A 165 37.52 -35.23 -0.91
C ARG A 165 36.82 -36.58 -0.76
N THR A 166 37.53 -37.66 -1.08
CA THR A 166 37.02 -39.03 -0.92
C THR A 166 36.81 -39.41 0.56
N ILE A 167 37.54 -38.77 1.48
CA ILE A 167 37.44 -39.02 2.92
C ILE A 167 36.41 -38.12 3.59
N ALA A 168 36.32 -36.85 3.20
CA ALA A 168 35.40 -35.87 3.78
C ALA A 168 33.92 -36.26 3.59
N SER A 169 33.05 -35.67 4.41
CA SER A 169 31.59 -35.69 4.22
C SER A 169 31.15 -34.52 3.32
N ASP A 170 30.03 -34.67 2.60
CA ASP A 170 29.44 -33.57 1.84
C ASP A 170 28.82 -32.49 2.77
N PRO A 171 28.88 -31.20 2.41
CA PRO A 171 29.60 -30.63 1.27
C PRO A 171 31.09 -30.41 1.58
N ASP A 172 31.94 -30.53 0.54
CA ASP A 172 33.40 -30.49 0.67
C ASP A 172 33.95 -29.13 1.13
N ASP A 173 33.23 -28.04 0.87
CA ASP A 173 33.65 -26.66 1.17
C ASP A 173 33.78 -26.37 2.67
N ILE A 174 33.15 -27.17 3.54
CA ILE A 174 33.23 -27.03 5.00
C ILE A 174 33.93 -28.21 5.69
N HIS A 175 34.02 -29.36 5.04
CA HIS A 175 34.60 -30.60 5.62
C HIS A 175 36.03 -30.89 5.14
N MET A 176 36.48 -30.28 4.04
CA MET A 176 37.81 -30.49 3.47
C MET A 176 38.67 -29.22 3.61
N TYR A 177 39.85 -29.36 4.20
CA TYR A 177 40.83 -28.28 4.33
C TYR A 177 42.15 -28.73 3.72
N ASN A 178 42.70 -27.93 2.81
CA ASN A 178 44.04 -28.17 2.28
C ASN A 178 44.92 -26.94 2.54
N VAL A 179 45.93 -27.09 3.40
CA VAL A 179 46.85 -25.99 3.74
C VAL A 179 48.22 -26.23 3.12
N ALA A 180 48.80 -25.22 2.49
CA ALA A 180 50.06 -25.34 1.76
C ALA A 180 51.28 -25.69 2.63
N ASP A 181 51.24 -25.39 3.93
CA ASP A 181 52.33 -25.66 4.88
C ASP A 181 51.80 -25.75 6.32
N PHE A 182 52.54 -26.44 7.20
CA PHE A 182 52.20 -26.60 8.61
C PHE A 182 52.07 -25.26 9.35
N SER A 183 52.79 -24.21 8.94
CA SER A 183 52.67 -22.88 9.54
C SER A 183 51.29 -22.25 9.38
N PHE A 184 50.54 -22.61 8.34
CA PHE A 184 49.19 -22.11 8.06
C PHE A 184 48.07 -22.93 8.74
N LEU A 185 48.41 -24.04 9.40
CA LEU A 185 47.41 -24.82 10.17
C LEU A 185 46.69 -23.98 11.22
N LEU A 186 47.36 -22.98 11.80
CA LEU A 186 46.75 -22.12 12.82
C LEU A 186 45.77 -21.09 12.25
N ASP A 187 45.77 -20.86 10.93
CA ASP A 187 44.90 -19.90 10.26
C ASP A 187 43.51 -20.48 9.99
N ILE A 188 43.43 -21.80 9.75
CA ILE A 188 42.16 -22.51 9.56
C ILE A 188 41.46 -22.88 10.88
N VAL A 189 42.11 -22.69 12.04
CA VAL A 189 41.58 -23.12 13.34
C VAL A 189 40.22 -22.49 13.64
N ASP A 190 40.07 -21.19 13.40
CA ASP A 190 38.83 -20.48 13.76
C ASP A 190 37.67 -20.96 12.87
N ASP A 191 37.92 -21.13 11.57
CA ASP A 191 36.93 -21.60 10.59
C ASP A 191 36.54 -23.07 10.83
N LEU A 192 37.53 -23.96 10.94
CA LEU A 192 37.32 -25.36 11.30
C LEU A 192 36.58 -25.49 12.63
N THR A 193 36.91 -24.68 13.63
CA THR A 193 36.23 -24.70 14.93
C THR A 193 34.78 -24.25 14.81
N ASN A 194 34.47 -23.27 13.95
CA ASN A 194 33.10 -22.85 13.68
C ASN A 194 32.31 -23.96 12.98
N ASN A 195 32.88 -24.58 11.95
CA ASN A 195 32.23 -25.65 11.20
C ASN A 195 32.02 -26.88 12.08
N LEU A 196 33.05 -27.31 12.83
CA LEU A 196 32.89 -28.36 13.85
C LEU A 196 31.86 -27.99 14.91
N CYS A 197 31.77 -26.73 15.34
CA CYS A 197 30.75 -26.29 16.28
C CYS A 197 29.34 -26.38 15.68
N ASN A 198 29.18 -26.09 14.39
CA ASN A 198 27.93 -26.24 13.66
C ASN A 198 27.54 -27.72 13.51
N SER A 199 28.49 -28.60 13.16
CA SER A 199 28.29 -30.06 13.16
C SER A 199 27.88 -30.60 14.53
N VAL A 200 28.47 -30.08 15.61
CA VAL A 200 28.08 -30.42 16.98
C VAL A 200 26.66 -29.93 17.31
N LYS A 201 26.21 -28.79 16.76
CA LYS A 201 24.84 -28.27 16.92
C LYS A 201 23.82 -29.02 16.05
N GLY A 202 24.24 -29.57 14.90
CA GLY A 202 23.37 -30.20 13.89
C GLY A 202 22.98 -29.25 12.76
N PRO A 203 22.39 -29.75 11.65
CA PRO A 203 21.97 -28.92 10.52
C PRO A 203 20.97 -27.86 10.99
N GLY A 204 21.35 -26.60 10.87
CA GLY A 204 20.55 -25.42 11.25
C GLY A 204 19.41 -25.13 10.28
N ILE A 205 18.61 -26.14 9.93
CA ILE A 205 17.34 -25.95 9.23
C ILE A 205 16.24 -26.27 10.24
N THR A 206 15.87 -25.29 11.06
CA THR A 206 14.58 -25.36 11.74
C THR A 206 13.51 -25.25 10.65
N GLU A 207 12.87 -26.37 10.31
CA GLU A 207 11.78 -26.37 9.33
C GLU A 207 10.59 -25.54 9.84
N PRO A 208 9.97 -24.73 8.97
CA PRO A 208 8.78 -23.98 9.34
C PRO A 208 7.62 -24.94 9.62
N PRO A 209 6.70 -24.60 10.54
CA PRO A 209 5.45 -25.33 10.66
C PRO A 209 4.67 -25.27 9.34
N THR A 210 3.71 -26.16 9.14
CA THR A 210 2.86 -26.22 7.93
C THR A 210 1.37 -26.15 8.26
N ASP A 211 0.53 -25.92 7.24
CA ASP A 211 -0.93 -26.00 7.33
C ASP A 211 -1.58 -25.12 8.43
N LEU A 212 -1.36 -23.80 8.36
CA LEU A 212 -1.99 -22.85 9.28
C LEU A 212 -3.46 -22.69 8.93
N THR A 213 -4.32 -23.08 9.85
CA THR A 213 -5.78 -22.96 9.76
C THR A 213 -6.32 -22.14 10.92
N THR A 214 -7.38 -21.37 10.64
CA THR A 214 -8.07 -20.53 11.62
C THR A 214 -9.49 -21.02 11.84
N SER A 215 -9.98 -20.90 13.08
CA SER A 215 -11.32 -21.37 13.48
C SER A 215 -11.83 -20.59 14.70
N GLU A 216 -13.09 -20.80 15.09
CA GLU A 216 -13.72 -20.13 16.25
C GLU A 216 -13.57 -18.59 16.21
N VAL A 217 -13.79 -18.00 15.03
CA VAL A 217 -13.64 -16.56 14.82
C VAL A 217 -14.74 -15.80 15.54
N THR A 218 -14.36 -14.84 16.37
CA THR A 218 -15.23 -13.93 17.10
C THR A 218 -14.90 -12.47 16.76
N HIS A 219 -15.60 -11.54 17.40
CA HIS A 219 -15.34 -10.10 17.29
C HIS A 219 -13.98 -9.69 17.90
N TYR A 220 -13.41 -10.49 18.81
CA TYR A 220 -12.21 -10.14 19.58
C TYR A 220 -11.16 -11.25 19.63
N SER A 221 -11.40 -12.39 18.97
CA SER A 221 -10.52 -13.53 19.03
C SER A 221 -10.70 -14.47 17.84
N PHE A 222 -9.70 -15.29 17.58
CA PHE A 222 -9.85 -16.50 16.77
C PHE A 222 -8.77 -17.51 17.18
N ARG A 223 -9.02 -18.79 16.89
CA ARG A 223 -8.07 -19.89 17.13
C ARG A 223 -7.20 -20.09 15.90
N ALA A 224 -5.89 -20.09 16.09
CA ALA A 224 -4.89 -20.47 15.08
C ALA A 224 -4.35 -21.87 15.39
N THR A 225 -4.34 -22.75 14.39
CA THR A 225 -3.89 -24.15 14.51
C THR A 225 -2.95 -24.48 13.36
N TRP A 226 -1.87 -25.19 13.61
CA TRP A 226 -0.86 -25.56 12.62
C TRP A 226 -0.40 -27.00 12.80
N VAL A 227 0.38 -27.50 11.84
CA VAL A 227 1.07 -28.79 11.91
C VAL A 227 2.55 -28.53 12.16
N GLY A 228 3.10 -29.15 13.20
CA GLY A 228 4.53 -29.07 13.52
C GLY A 228 5.40 -29.84 12.52
N PRO A 229 6.69 -29.49 12.35
CA PRO A 229 7.61 -30.26 11.52
C PRO A 229 7.94 -31.63 12.12
N ASP A 230 8.52 -32.52 11.32
CA ASP A 230 8.87 -33.89 11.74
C ASP A 230 10.01 -33.90 12.79
N ASP A 231 10.89 -32.90 12.75
CA ASP A 231 11.97 -32.73 13.72
C ASP A 231 11.48 -32.06 15.03
N PRO A 232 12.00 -32.49 16.19
CA PRO A 232 11.56 -31.97 17.48
C PRO A 232 11.93 -30.48 17.67
N VAL A 233 10.89 -29.65 17.78
CA VAL A 233 10.98 -28.20 18.01
C VAL A 233 10.93 -27.89 19.51
N GLU A 234 11.73 -26.93 20.00
CA GLU A 234 11.70 -26.55 21.42
C GLU A 234 10.47 -25.67 21.74
N LYS A 235 10.18 -24.67 20.90
CA LYS A 235 9.08 -23.70 21.07
C LYS A 235 8.52 -23.24 19.74
N TYR A 236 7.26 -22.79 19.72
CA TYR A 236 6.73 -21.97 18.64
C TYR A 236 6.64 -20.50 19.07
N ARG A 237 7.05 -19.60 18.18
CA ARG A 237 6.84 -18.15 18.31
C ARG A 237 5.75 -17.71 17.33
N ILE A 238 4.63 -17.26 17.86
CA ILE A 238 3.51 -16.71 17.11
C ILE A 238 3.62 -15.19 17.15
N GLU A 239 3.62 -14.55 15.99
CA GLU A 239 3.56 -13.11 15.85
C GLU A 239 2.30 -12.73 15.09
N TYR A 240 1.52 -11.75 15.58
CA TYR A 240 0.32 -11.30 14.89
C TYR A 240 0.17 -9.78 14.94
N VAL A 241 -0.28 -9.20 13.83
CA VAL A 241 -0.41 -7.76 13.64
C VAL A 241 -1.60 -7.44 12.74
N SER A 242 -2.29 -6.34 13.03
CA SER A 242 -3.35 -5.82 12.15
C SER A 242 -2.77 -5.35 10.81
N THR A 243 -3.47 -5.61 9.70
CA THR A 243 -3.07 -5.12 8.36
C THR A 243 -3.13 -3.59 8.26
N ALA A 244 -3.91 -2.92 9.11
CA ALA A 244 -3.96 -1.47 9.23
C ALA A 244 -2.74 -0.86 9.96
N GLY A 245 -1.85 -1.70 10.50
CA GLY A 245 -0.66 -1.30 11.26
C GLY A 245 -0.84 -1.39 12.78
N GLY A 246 0.28 -1.49 13.50
CA GLY A 246 0.34 -1.63 14.96
C GLY A 246 1.59 -2.38 15.42
N GLU A 247 1.88 -2.36 16.73
CA GLU A 247 2.96 -3.16 17.32
C GLU A 247 2.65 -4.65 17.18
N PRO A 248 3.51 -5.45 16.54
CA PRO A 248 3.32 -6.90 16.42
C PRO A 248 3.28 -7.55 17.80
N GLN A 249 2.17 -8.20 18.12
CA GLN A 249 2.03 -8.96 19.36
C GLN A 249 2.77 -10.29 19.21
N LYS A 250 3.46 -10.72 20.26
CA LYS A 250 4.26 -11.95 20.26
C LYS A 250 3.83 -12.89 21.37
N LEU A 251 3.68 -14.16 21.03
CA LEU A 251 3.33 -15.23 21.95
C LEU A 251 4.30 -16.40 21.75
N LEU A 252 4.82 -16.93 22.86
CA LEU A 252 5.71 -18.10 22.88
C LEU A 252 4.98 -19.26 23.53
N VAL A 253 4.92 -20.39 22.82
CA VAL A 253 4.32 -21.64 23.32
C VAL A 253 5.34 -22.78 23.19
N ASP A 254 5.15 -23.83 23.98
CA ASP A 254 6.00 -25.02 23.96
C ASP A 254 5.90 -25.74 22.60
N GLY A 255 6.98 -26.44 22.19
CA GLY A 255 7.02 -27.18 20.91
C GLY A 255 6.00 -28.33 20.80
N THR A 256 5.38 -28.73 21.91
CA THR A 256 4.26 -29.68 21.95
C THR A 256 2.90 -29.07 21.65
N VAL A 257 2.79 -27.73 21.63
CA VAL A 257 1.53 -27.01 21.44
C VAL A 257 1.40 -26.55 19.99
N THR A 258 0.38 -27.05 19.29
CA THR A 258 0.13 -26.73 17.87
C THR A 258 -1.15 -25.91 17.63
N THR A 259 -1.78 -25.41 18.70
CA THR A 259 -2.99 -24.60 18.63
C THR A 259 -2.99 -23.51 19.70
N VAL A 260 -3.47 -22.31 19.36
CA VAL A 260 -3.58 -21.18 20.29
C VAL A 260 -4.76 -20.28 19.97
N VAL A 261 -5.37 -19.67 20.99
CA VAL A 261 -6.41 -18.66 20.81
C VAL A 261 -5.77 -17.28 20.93
N LEU A 262 -5.90 -16.47 19.87
CA LEU A 262 -5.46 -15.08 19.87
C LEU A 262 -6.63 -14.24 20.40
N GLU A 263 -6.43 -13.52 21.50
CA GLU A 263 -7.48 -12.75 22.19
C GLU A 263 -7.21 -11.25 22.16
N ARG A 264 -8.23 -10.45 22.53
CA ARG A 264 -8.17 -8.97 22.62
C ARG A 264 -7.85 -8.29 21.28
N LEU A 265 -8.34 -8.87 20.20
CA LEU A 265 -8.23 -8.33 18.85
C LEU A 265 -9.28 -7.25 18.60
N THR A 266 -9.02 -6.35 17.67
CA THR A 266 -9.98 -5.32 17.25
C THR A 266 -11.04 -5.95 16.35
N PRO A 267 -12.35 -5.64 16.51
CA PRO A 267 -13.40 -6.12 15.62
C PRO A 267 -13.25 -5.63 14.17
N LEU A 268 -13.81 -6.37 13.21
CA LEU A 268 -13.73 -6.08 11.76
C LEU A 268 -12.32 -5.73 11.28
N THR A 269 -11.32 -6.41 11.83
CA THR A 269 -9.91 -6.11 11.55
C THR A 269 -9.22 -7.38 11.07
N GLU A 270 -8.56 -7.28 9.92
CA GLU A 270 -7.75 -8.36 9.38
C GLU A 270 -6.40 -8.39 10.11
N TYR A 271 -6.03 -9.57 10.60
CA TYR A 271 -4.76 -9.84 11.26
C TYR A 271 -3.90 -10.78 10.42
N ILE A 272 -2.63 -10.44 10.23
CA ILE A 272 -1.62 -11.34 9.68
C ILE A 272 -1.01 -12.10 10.87
N VAL A 273 -1.04 -13.42 10.81
CA VAL A 273 -0.45 -14.34 11.80
C VAL A 273 0.77 -15.02 11.19
N LYS A 274 1.86 -15.07 11.95
CA LYS A 274 3.13 -15.71 11.59
C LYS A 274 3.50 -16.70 12.68
N VAL A 275 3.74 -17.95 12.33
CA VAL A 275 4.19 -19.00 13.27
C VAL A 275 5.60 -19.45 12.89
N HIS A 276 6.52 -19.39 13.84
CA HIS A 276 7.90 -19.85 13.68
C HIS A 276 8.19 -21.04 14.59
N SER A 277 8.94 -22.01 14.09
CA SER A 277 9.61 -23.03 14.90
C SER A 277 10.90 -22.44 15.49
N VAL A 278 11.18 -22.70 16.77
CA VAL A 278 12.35 -22.17 17.48
C VAL A 278 13.13 -23.32 18.12
N VAL A 279 14.44 -23.37 17.85
CA VAL A 279 15.39 -24.32 18.45
C VAL A 279 16.65 -23.53 18.85
N GLY A 280 16.94 -23.42 20.14
CA GLY A 280 18.05 -22.58 20.63
C GLY A 280 17.81 -21.08 20.43
N GLU A 281 18.73 -20.39 19.74
CA GLU A 281 18.58 -18.97 19.34
C GLU A 281 18.07 -18.81 17.90
N ASP A 282 17.94 -19.92 17.17
CA ASP A 282 17.57 -19.94 15.75
C ASP A 282 16.05 -20.11 15.59
N SER A 283 15.52 -19.46 14.55
CA SER A 283 14.09 -19.41 14.24
C SER A 283 13.88 -19.75 12.78
N SER A 284 12.90 -20.61 12.50
CA SER A 284 12.50 -20.93 11.13
C SER A 284 11.95 -19.70 10.41
N ASP A 285 11.84 -19.82 9.09
CA ASP A 285 10.93 -18.97 8.33
C ASP A 285 9.50 -19.06 8.88
N PRO A 286 8.71 -17.97 8.79
CA PRO A 286 7.35 -17.97 9.30
C PRO A 286 6.38 -18.69 8.36
N LEU A 287 5.57 -19.59 8.90
CA LEU A 287 4.30 -19.96 8.30
C LEU A 287 3.34 -18.78 8.44
N LYS A 288 2.83 -18.27 7.32
CA LYS A 288 1.98 -17.08 7.29
C LYS A 288 0.53 -17.45 6.99
N GLY A 289 -0.39 -16.79 7.67
CA GLY A 289 -1.81 -16.80 7.35
C GLY A 289 -2.44 -15.48 7.75
N SER A 290 -3.69 -15.27 7.39
CA SER A 290 -4.48 -14.14 7.86
C SER A 290 -5.89 -14.57 8.23
N GLU A 291 -6.52 -13.78 9.10
CA GLU A 291 -7.92 -13.96 9.47
C GLU A 291 -8.53 -12.60 9.82
N THR A 292 -9.83 -12.44 9.55
CA THR A 292 -10.57 -11.21 9.86
C THR A 292 -11.55 -11.45 10.99
N THR A 293 -11.43 -10.67 12.08
CA THR A 293 -12.40 -10.71 13.18
C THR A 293 -13.79 -10.26 12.72
N LEU A 294 -14.84 -10.78 13.37
CA LEU A 294 -16.22 -10.45 12.98
C LEU A 294 -16.60 -8.99 13.30
N PRO A 295 -17.49 -8.34 12.51
CA PRO A 295 -18.03 -7.02 12.83
C PRO A 295 -18.96 -7.08 14.04
N LEU A 296 -18.91 -6.05 14.91
CA LEU A 296 -19.74 -6.00 16.12
C LEU A 296 -21.22 -6.17 15.79
N SER A 297 -21.89 -7.03 16.57
CA SER A 297 -23.30 -7.34 16.36
C SER A 297 -24.18 -6.11 16.58
N ALA A 298 -24.64 -5.49 15.49
CA ALA A 298 -25.53 -4.34 15.51
C ALA A 298 -26.95 -4.72 15.97
N VAL A 299 -27.65 -3.73 16.49
CA VAL A 299 -29.05 -3.83 16.90
C VAL A 299 -29.94 -4.19 15.71
N ARG A 300 -30.97 -5.02 15.94
CA ARG A 300 -31.94 -5.43 14.91
C ARG A 300 -33.37 -5.11 15.36
N ASN A 301 -34.27 -4.96 14.40
CA ASN A 301 -35.71 -4.79 14.62
C ASN A 301 -36.09 -3.68 15.62
N MET A 302 -35.65 -2.45 15.35
CA MET A 302 -36.08 -1.28 16.11
C MET A 302 -37.54 -0.94 15.80
N ASN A 303 -38.28 -0.54 16.82
CA ASN A 303 -39.64 -0.02 16.70
C ASN A 303 -39.83 1.16 17.65
N ILE A 304 -40.36 2.27 17.12
CA ILE A 304 -40.73 3.46 17.88
C ILE A 304 -42.25 3.45 18.06
N TYR A 305 -42.73 3.60 19.29
CA TYR A 305 -44.14 3.44 19.62
C TYR A 305 -44.57 4.30 20.83
N THR A 306 -45.88 4.40 21.07
CA THR A 306 -46.44 5.25 22.16
C THR A 306 -45.98 6.71 22.05
N GLU A 307 -46.13 7.28 20.86
CA GLU A 307 -45.82 8.68 20.58
C GLU A 307 -46.83 9.57 21.32
N ARG A 308 -46.34 10.40 22.23
CA ARG A 308 -47.11 11.41 22.95
C ARG A 308 -46.58 12.79 22.56
N SER A 309 -47.19 13.84 23.10
CA SER A 309 -46.77 15.20 22.80
C SER A 309 -45.33 15.53 23.22
N THR A 310 -44.75 14.87 24.23
CA THR A 310 -43.38 15.18 24.68
C THR A 310 -42.51 13.94 24.97
N THR A 311 -43.00 12.76 24.60
CA THR A 311 -42.32 11.48 24.87
C THR A 311 -42.57 10.48 23.76
N MET A 312 -41.62 9.58 23.51
CA MET A 312 -41.83 8.40 22.67
C MET A 312 -41.07 7.21 23.28
N ASN A 313 -41.52 5.98 23.03
CA ASN A 313 -40.82 4.77 23.45
C ASN A 313 -40.09 4.13 22.26
N VAL A 314 -38.90 3.60 22.50
CA VAL A 314 -38.04 2.96 21.51
C VAL A 314 -37.68 1.58 22.04
N ARG A 315 -37.95 0.54 21.24
CA ARG A 315 -37.62 -0.86 21.56
C ARG A 315 -36.83 -1.52 20.45
N TRP A 316 -35.98 -2.48 20.80
CA TRP A 316 -35.16 -3.24 19.85
C TRP A 316 -34.87 -4.67 20.33
N ASP A 317 -34.32 -5.50 19.46
CA ASP A 317 -33.85 -6.84 19.82
C ASP A 317 -32.47 -6.80 20.48
N ALA A 318 -32.26 -7.64 21.50
CA ALA A 318 -30.97 -7.72 22.19
C ALA A 318 -29.85 -8.21 21.26
N ALA A 319 -28.75 -7.47 21.20
CA ALA A 319 -27.52 -7.88 20.52
C ALA A 319 -26.71 -8.81 21.42
N GLU A 320 -26.28 -9.94 20.88
CA GLU A 320 -25.54 -10.97 21.61
C GLU A 320 -24.18 -10.42 22.10
N GLY A 321 -23.93 -10.52 23.41
CA GLY A 321 -22.69 -10.04 24.04
C GLY A 321 -22.62 -8.53 24.30
N ALA A 322 -23.68 -7.76 24.01
CA ALA A 322 -23.68 -6.32 24.23
C ALA A 322 -23.62 -5.96 25.73
N THR A 323 -22.67 -5.11 26.09
CA THR A 323 -22.50 -4.58 27.46
C THR A 323 -23.43 -3.39 27.75
N GLY A 324 -23.88 -2.69 26.71
CA GLY A 324 -24.73 -1.51 26.79
C GLY A 324 -25.37 -1.18 25.44
N TYR A 325 -26.23 -0.16 25.43
CA TYR A 325 -26.69 0.48 24.20
C TYR A 325 -26.57 1.99 24.33
N MET A 326 -26.32 2.67 23.21
CA MET A 326 -26.34 4.13 23.13
C MET A 326 -27.40 4.54 22.12
N LEU A 327 -28.27 5.45 22.51
CA LEU A 327 -29.27 6.05 21.64
C LEU A 327 -28.85 7.49 21.35
N LEU A 328 -28.81 7.86 20.08
CA LEU A 328 -28.65 9.24 19.63
C LEU A 328 -29.96 9.68 19.00
N TYR A 329 -30.48 10.85 19.36
CA TYR A 329 -31.67 11.39 18.75
C TYR A 329 -31.65 12.91 18.60
N SER A 330 -32.19 13.39 17.49
CA SER A 330 -32.19 14.81 17.11
C SER A 330 -33.44 15.16 16.31
N ALA A 331 -33.89 16.42 16.39
CA ALA A 331 -35.05 16.89 15.65
C ALA A 331 -34.67 17.18 14.18
N LEU A 332 -35.45 16.64 13.23
CA LEU A 332 -35.16 16.69 11.79
C LEU A 332 -35.55 18.01 11.12
N ASN A 333 -36.62 18.67 11.59
CA ASN A 333 -37.20 19.87 10.97
C ASN A 333 -37.46 20.98 11.99
N GLY A 334 -36.43 21.42 12.71
CA GLY A 334 -36.50 22.63 13.54
C GLY A 334 -36.02 23.85 12.77
N THR A 335 -36.71 24.99 12.90
CA THR A 335 -36.24 26.33 12.47
C THR A 335 -34.96 26.79 13.19
N GLU A 336 -34.55 26.06 14.23
CA GLU A 336 -33.27 26.19 14.94
C GLU A 336 -32.46 24.88 14.83
N PRO A 337 -31.12 24.93 14.73
CA PRO A 337 -30.28 23.73 14.75
C PRO A 337 -30.44 22.98 16.08
N SER A 338 -30.96 21.76 16.04
CA SER A 338 -31.15 20.94 17.23
C SER A 338 -29.86 20.21 17.62
N VAL A 339 -29.52 20.24 18.91
CA VAL A 339 -28.36 19.51 19.47
C VAL A 339 -28.71 18.04 19.60
N GLU A 340 -27.89 17.16 19.03
CA GLU A 340 -28.05 15.71 19.14
C GLU A 340 -27.96 15.28 20.62
N GLN A 341 -28.99 14.60 21.10
CA GLN A 341 -29.08 14.12 22.47
C GLN A 341 -28.66 12.65 22.53
N ALA A 342 -27.88 12.30 23.57
CA ALA A 342 -27.39 10.94 23.78
C ALA A 342 -27.95 10.33 25.07
N MET A 343 -28.41 9.07 25.00
CA MET A 343 -28.83 8.28 26.15
C MET A 343 -28.10 6.94 26.15
N ARG A 344 -27.45 6.58 27.28
CA ARG A 344 -26.79 5.27 27.45
C ARG A 344 -27.57 4.40 28.41
N VAL A 345 -27.74 3.14 28.05
CA VAL A 345 -28.42 2.12 28.86
C VAL A 345 -27.60 0.83 28.95
N LYS A 346 -27.87 0.02 29.98
CA LYS A 346 -27.18 -1.27 30.20
C LYS A 346 -27.62 -2.30 29.17
N GLY A 347 -26.78 -3.29 28.87
CA GLY A 347 -27.05 -4.32 27.85
C GLY A 347 -28.29 -5.19 28.10
N THR A 348 -28.83 -5.17 29.33
CA THR A 348 -30.09 -5.84 29.69
C THR A 348 -31.34 -5.03 29.34
N VAL A 349 -31.19 -3.77 28.92
CA VAL A 349 -32.29 -2.85 28.63
C VAL A 349 -32.44 -2.74 27.12
N THR A 350 -33.59 -3.14 26.59
CA THR A 350 -33.92 -3.07 25.16
C THR A 350 -35.19 -2.29 24.86
N ASP A 351 -35.74 -1.60 25.87
CA ASP A 351 -36.91 -0.74 25.78
C ASP A 351 -36.68 0.50 26.65
N VAL A 352 -36.77 1.69 26.05
CA VAL A 352 -36.53 2.96 26.72
C VAL A 352 -37.54 4.01 26.29
N GLN A 353 -37.83 4.94 27.18
CA GLN A 353 -38.67 6.11 26.88
C GLN A 353 -37.82 7.36 26.75
N LEU A 354 -37.87 7.99 25.58
CA LEU A 354 -37.34 9.32 25.34
C LEU A 354 -38.31 10.35 25.92
N LYS A 355 -37.79 11.33 26.66
CA LYS A 355 -38.57 12.33 27.42
C LYS A 355 -38.11 13.74 27.08
N LYS A 356 -38.97 14.73 27.37
CA LYS A 356 -38.70 16.15 27.11
C LYS A 356 -38.46 16.46 25.62
N LEU A 357 -39.18 15.75 24.77
CA LEU A 357 -39.21 16.01 23.33
C LEU A 357 -40.15 17.19 23.04
N ARG A 358 -39.88 17.91 21.96
CA ARG A 358 -40.75 18.98 21.48
C ARG A 358 -42.00 18.35 20.86
N PRO A 359 -43.21 18.86 21.15
CA PRO A 359 -44.44 18.43 20.49
C PRO A 359 -44.43 18.65 18.98
N ASN A 360 -45.25 17.87 18.28
CA ASN A 360 -45.42 17.94 16.82
C ASN A 360 -44.09 17.97 16.02
N THR A 361 -43.07 17.29 16.53
CA THR A 361 -41.71 17.35 15.97
C THR A 361 -41.24 15.95 15.56
N ALA A 362 -40.72 15.83 14.34
CA ALA A 362 -40.09 14.63 13.83
C ALA A 362 -38.64 14.50 14.35
N TYR A 363 -38.30 13.32 14.86
CA TYR A 363 -36.99 12.99 15.39
C TYR A 363 -36.36 11.83 14.60
N SER A 364 -35.07 11.93 14.34
CA SER A 364 -34.23 10.78 13.98
C SER A 364 -33.74 10.12 15.26
N VAL A 365 -33.84 8.80 15.36
CA VAL A 365 -33.35 8.01 16.51
C VAL A 365 -32.43 6.92 15.98
N SER A 366 -31.21 6.83 16.52
CA SER A 366 -30.20 5.85 16.15
C SER A 366 -29.73 5.06 17.39
N VAL A 367 -29.75 3.73 17.33
CA VAL A 367 -29.35 2.86 18.43
C VAL A 367 -28.09 2.08 18.06
N PHE A 368 -27.08 2.17 18.92
CA PHE A 368 -25.80 1.47 18.82
C PHE A 368 -25.74 0.42 19.92
N SER A 369 -25.26 -0.79 19.62
CA SER A 369 -24.86 -1.75 20.65
C SER A 369 -23.42 -1.45 21.09
N LEU A 370 -23.20 -1.45 22.41
CA LEU A 370 -21.91 -1.14 23.02
C LEU A 370 -21.26 -2.41 23.55
N PHE A 371 -19.98 -2.59 23.23
CA PHE A 371 -19.14 -3.69 23.69
C PHE A 371 -17.86 -3.13 24.32
N GLY A 372 -17.93 -2.78 25.61
CA GLY A 372 -16.87 -2.01 26.27
C GLY A 372 -16.81 -0.58 25.72
N ASP A 373 -15.66 -0.20 25.15
CA ASP A 373 -15.42 1.13 24.56
C ASP A 373 -15.84 1.23 23.09
N TYR A 374 -16.21 0.11 22.46
CA TYR A 374 -16.57 0.05 21.04
C TYR A 374 -18.09 0.08 20.84
N ALA A 375 -18.53 0.73 19.76
CA ALA A 375 -19.92 0.78 19.32
C ALA A 375 -20.08 0.07 17.97
N SER A 376 -21.19 -0.64 17.77
CA SER A 376 -21.58 -1.20 16.47
C SER A 376 -21.96 -0.11 15.47
N ASP A 377 -22.26 -0.51 14.23
CA ASP A 377 -23.04 0.34 13.33
C ASP A 377 -24.43 0.64 13.93
N PRO A 378 -24.97 1.86 13.73
CA PRO A 378 -26.28 2.23 14.25
C PRO A 378 -27.42 1.60 13.45
N LEU A 379 -28.50 1.26 14.14
CA LEU A 379 -29.81 1.09 13.53
C LEU A 379 -30.61 2.38 13.73
N SER A 380 -31.03 3.03 12.64
CA SER A 380 -31.74 4.30 12.66
C SER A 380 -33.18 4.18 12.17
N ASP A 381 -34.10 4.91 12.80
CA ASP A 381 -35.51 5.05 12.41
C ASP A 381 -36.02 6.45 12.81
N GLN A 382 -37.22 6.80 12.38
CA GLN A 382 -37.82 8.12 12.63
C GLN A 382 -39.14 8.01 13.41
N GLY A 383 -39.31 8.88 14.40
CA GLY A 383 -40.54 8.98 15.20
C GLY A 383 -41.06 10.40 15.25
N VAL A 384 -42.38 10.57 15.25
CA VAL A 384 -43.02 11.90 15.30
C VAL A 384 -43.82 12.04 16.58
N THR A 385 -43.51 13.06 17.38
CA THR A 385 -44.29 13.39 18.57
C THR A 385 -45.62 14.04 18.18
N LEU A 386 -46.65 13.85 19.00
CA LEU A 386 -47.98 14.39 18.71
C LEU A 386 -48.08 15.90 19.05
N PRO A 387 -49.02 16.65 18.46
CA PRO A 387 -49.39 17.99 18.93
C PRO A 387 -49.93 17.98 20.37
N ILE A 388 -49.94 19.14 21.04
CA ILE A 388 -50.60 19.28 22.35
C ILE A 388 -52.12 19.37 22.10
N PRO A 389 -52.94 18.46 22.66
CA PRO A 389 -54.38 18.49 22.48
C PRO A 389 -55.01 19.75 23.11
N PRO A 390 -56.10 20.29 22.55
CA PRO A 390 -56.78 21.45 23.12
C PRO A 390 -57.61 21.00 24.34
N SER A 391 -57.71 21.83 25.37
CA SER A 391 -58.66 21.62 26.47
C SER A 391 -59.67 22.75 26.42
N GLY A 392 -60.92 22.45 26.06
CA GLY A 392 -62.00 23.42 26.10
C GLY A 392 -62.92 23.43 24.88
N GLU A 393 -63.95 24.27 24.94
CA GLU A 393 -64.87 24.56 23.84
C GLU A 393 -64.88 26.07 23.55
N LEU A 394 -64.85 26.46 22.26
CA LEU A 394 -65.03 27.84 21.82
C LEU A 394 -66.52 28.17 21.70
N ARG A 395 -66.96 29.24 22.35
CA ARG A 395 -68.35 29.72 22.37
C ARG A 395 -68.41 31.11 21.75
N ILE A 396 -69.32 31.31 20.80
CA ILE A 396 -69.52 32.59 20.10
C ILE A 396 -70.90 33.13 20.46
N THR A 397 -70.94 34.29 21.13
CA THR A 397 -72.14 34.92 21.71
C THR A 397 -72.27 36.40 21.30
N ASP A 398 -73.36 37.07 21.68
CA ASP A 398 -73.60 38.52 21.50
C ASP A 398 -73.31 39.08 20.08
N ILE A 399 -73.79 38.38 19.06
CA ILE A 399 -73.57 38.72 17.65
C ILE A 399 -74.44 39.91 17.23
N THR A 400 -73.81 41.00 16.78
CA THR A 400 -74.49 42.17 16.20
C THR A 400 -74.28 42.25 14.69
N HIS A 401 -74.64 43.38 14.08
CA HIS A 401 -74.36 43.62 12.66
C HIS A 401 -72.87 43.95 12.38
N SER A 402 -72.05 44.16 13.42
CA SER A 402 -70.63 44.48 13.25
C SER A 402 -69.71 43.97 14.36
N THR A 403 -70.22 43.15 15.29
CA THR A 403 -69.43 42.62 16.42
C THR A 403 -69.83 41.18 16.77
N MET A 404 -68.93 40.43 17.41
CA MET A 404 -69.18 39.10 18.01
C MET A 404 -68.31 38.92 19.25
N GLN A 405 -68.85 38.34 20.32
CA GLN A 405 -68.09 37.98 21.53
C GLN A 405 -67.60 36.53 21.40
N LEU A 406 -66.31 36.31 21.64
CA LEU A 406 -65.68 34.99 21.69
C LEU A 406 -65.32 34.66 23.13
N ASP A 407 -65.75 33.51 23.63
CA ASP A 407 -65.40 33.01 24.97
C ASP A 407 -64.91 31.56 24.83
N TRP A 408 -63.72 31.25 25.35
CA TRP A 408 -63.16 29.88 25.34
C TRP A 408 -62.73 29.44 26.74
N ASP A 409 -62.60 28.13 26.95
CA ASP A 409 -62.03 27.61 28.20
C ASP A 409 -60.49 27.67 28.14
N ASP A 410 -59.83 27.84 29.29
CA ASP A 410 -58.37 27.92 29.37
C ASP A 410 -57.70 26.56 29.07
N ALA A 411 -56.66 26.58 28.24
CA ALA A 411 -55.89 25.40 27.85
C ALA A 411 -55.01 24.90 29.01
N PRO A 412 -54.66 23.60 29.05
CA PRO A 412 -54.03 23.01 30.21
C PRO A 412 -52.53 23.36 30.28
N GLY A 413 -52.13 24.07 31.34
CA GLY A 413 -50.74 24.47 31.57
C GLY A 413 -50.58 26.00 31.61
N ALA A 414 -49.36 26.49 31.72
CA ALA A 414 -49.10 27.94 31.74
C ALA A 414 -49.09 28.50 30.32
N VAL A 415 -50.25 28.86 29.77
CA VAL A 415 -50.36 29.43 28.42
C VAL A 415 -49.71 30.82 28.39
N ARG A 416 -48.84 31.07 27.39
CA ARG A 416 -48.14 32.34 27.21
C ARG A 416 -49.03 33.38 26.53
N LYS A 417 -49.76 32.98 25.49
CA LYS A 417 -50.71 33.82 24.74
C LYS A 417 -51.69 32.93 23.95
N TYR A 418 -52.82 33.51 23.55
CA TYR A 418 -53.71 32.91 22.55
C TYR A 418 -53.59 33.69 21.24
N ILE A 419 -53.58 32.99 20.11
CA ILE A 419 -53.69 33.56 18.77
C ILE A 419 -55.12 33.32 18.29
N ILE A 420 -55.84 34.40 17.98
CA ILE A 420 -57.21 34.33 17.46
C ILE A 420 -57.16 34.75 15.99
N THR A 421 -57.61 33.85 15.13
CA THR A 421 -57.70 34.09 13.69
C THR A 421 -59.16 34.02 13.28
N PHE A 422 -59.65 35.02 12.56
CA PHE A 422 -61.00 34.98 12.00
C PHE A 422 -61.01 35.42 10.54
N LYS A 423 -61.84 34.77 9.72
CA LYS A 423 -61.97 35.07 8.30
C LYS A 423 -63.42 35.03 7.86
N PRO A 424 -63.89 35.94 7.00
CA PRO A 424 -65.17 35.75 6.34
C PRO A 424 -65.08 34.55 5.38
N ASP A 425 -66.16 33.82 5.19
CA ASP A 425 -66.24 32.67 4.29
C ASP A 425 -65.71 33.01 2.88
N GLY A 426 -64.63 32.35 2.46
CA GLY A 426 -63.94 32.62 1.19
C GLY A 426 -63.04 33.86 1.14
N GLY A 427 -62.81 34.57 2.26
CA GLY A 427 -61.94 35.75 2.35
C GLY A 427 -60.63 35.55 3.11
N GLU A 428 -59.81 36.60 3.18
CA GLU A 428 -58.53 36.58 3.88
C GLU A 428 -58.69 36.58 5.40
N ALA A 429 -57.83 35.81 6.07
CA ALA A 429 -57.81 35.69 7.51
C ALA A 429 -57.18 36.92 8.17
N LYS A 430 -57.89 37.47 9.16
CA LYS A 430 -57.41 38.53 10.04
C LYS A 430 -56.95 37.90 11.35
N GLU A 431 -55.70 38.13 11.72
CA GLU A 431 -55.12 37.68 12.99
C GLU A 431 -55.17 38.82 14.01
N VAL A 432 -55.70 38.56 15.20
CA VAL A 432 -55.67 39.48 16.33
C VAL A 432 -54.85 38.86 17.45
N ARG A 433 -53.79 39.56 17.87
CA ARG A 433 -52.93 39.17 18.99
C ARG A 433 -53.40 39.88 20.25
N SER A 434 -53.93 39.15 21.22
CA SER A 434 -54.28 39.69 22.54
C SER A 434 -53.36 39.16 23.65
N ILE A 435 -53.33 39.94 24.73
CA ILE A 435 -52.42 39.93 25.87
C ILE A 435 -52.90 38.94 26.95
N LEU A 436 -51.92 38.35 27.66
CA LEU A 436 -51.97 37.53 28.88
C LEU A 436 -53.35 37.35 29.58
N SER A 437 -53.79 36.08 29.64
CA SER A 437 -54.75 35.45 30.57
C SER A 437 -56.26 35.74 30.50
N ASP A 438 -56.76 36.56 29.57
CA ASP A 438 -58.21 36.66 29.36
C ASP A 438 -58.68 35.64 28.30
N THR A 439 -59.64 34.77 28.65
CA THR A 439 -60.20 33.76 27.75
C THR A 439 -61.44 34.26 26.98
N THR A 440 -61.53 35.58 26.81
CA THR A 440 -62.65 36.27 26.17
C THR A 440 -62.17 37.38 25.24
N LEU A 441 -62.77 37.55 24.07
CA LEU A 441 -62.41 38.60 23.10
C LEU A 441 -63.64 39.11 22.33
N LEU A 442 -63.86 40.43 22.33
CA LEU A 442 -64.84 41.08 21.47
C LEU A 442 -64.22 41.37 20.10
N LEU A 443 -64.74 40.76 19.04
CA LEU A 443 -64.43 41.11 17.66
C LEU A 443 -65.30 42.29 17.21
N GLU A 444 -64.68 43.34 16.67
CA GLU A 444 -65.36 44.55 16.20
C GLU A 444 -65.11 44.83 14.71
N ASN A 445 -65.89 45.73 14.13
CA ASN A 445 -65.80 46.15 12.72
C ASN A 445 -66.02 45.01 11.70
N LEU A 446 -66.87 44.05 12.04
CA LEU A 446 -67.26 42.96 11.14
C LEU A 446 -68.29 43.42 10.11
N GLU A 447 -68.32 42.77 8.95
CA GLU A 447 -69.28 43.08 7.90
C GLU A 447 -70.66 42.49 8.25
N PRO A 448 -71.78 43.23 8.04
CA PRO A 448 -73.13 42.72 8.28
C PRO A 448 -73.52 41.56 7.34
N ASP A 449 -74.29 40.59 7.85
CA ASP A 449 -74.78 39.41 7.11
C ASP A 449 -73.70 38.42 6.60
N THR A 450 -72.50 38.45 7.18
CA THR A 450 -71.33 37.68 6.73
C THR A 450 -71.00 36.54 7.71
N LEU A 451 -70.75 35.33 7.18
CA LEU A 451 -70.31 34.16 7.96
C LEU A 451 -68.80 34.27 8.20
N TYR A 452 -68.37 34.12 9.45
CA TYR A 452 -66.98 34.11 9.86
C TYR A 452 -66.60 32.76 10.45
N ASP A 453 -65.47 32.20 9.99
CA ASP A 453 -64.77 31.10 10.65
C ASP A 453 -63.74 31.68 11.61
N VAL A 454 -63.69 31.16 12.83
CA VAL A 454 -62.83 31.59 13.92
C VAL A 454 -62.03 30.40 14.42
N SER A 455 -60.71 30.58 14.57
CA SER A 455 -59.83 29.65 15.26
C SER A 455 -59.11 30.32 16.43
N VAL A 456 -58.98 29.60 17.54
CA VAL A 456 -58.22 30.03 18.72
C VAL A 456 -57.14 28.98 19.03
N THR A 457 -55.88 29.41 19.03
CA THR A 457 -54.70 28.56 19.23
C THR A 457 -53.95 29.00 20.50
N ALA A 458 -53.70 28.09 21.43
CA ALA A 458 -52.88 28.38 22.61
C ALA A 458 -51.38 28.27 22.25
N ILE A 459 -50.60 29.24 22.71
CA ILE A 459 -49.13 29.25 22.57
C ILE A 459 -48.51 29.16 23.95
N TYR A 460 -47.63 28.19 24.15
CA TYR A 460 -46.96 27.95 25.42
C TYR A 460 -45.59 28.68 25.51
N PRO A 461 -44.96 28.75 26.69
CA PRO A 461 -43.70 29.47 26.89
C PRO A 461 -42.54 28.98 26.04
N ASP A 462 -42.58 27.72 25.59
CA ASP A 462 -41.62 27.08 24.70
C ASP A 462 -41.94 27.26 23.19
N GLU A 463 -42.85 28.18 22.86
CA GLU A 463 -43.36 28.45 21.50
C GLU A 463 -44.10 27.27 20.86
N SER A 464 -44.44 26.22 21.62
CA SER A 464 -45.31 25.15 21.11
C SER A 464 -46.76 25.63 20.98
N GLU A 465 -47.42 25.19 19.92
CA GLU A 465 -48.82 25.50 19.62
C GLU A 465 -49.72 24.32 20.00
N SER A 466 -50.90 24.61 20.57
CA SER A 466 -51.96 23.60 20.72
C SER A 466 -52.65 23.33 19.38
N GLU A 467 -53.48 22.29 19.29
CA GLU A 467 -54.49 22.27 18.23
C GLU A 467 -55.48 23.43 18.38
N ASP A 468 -56.13 23.80 17.28
CA ASP A 468 -57.06 24.94 17.19
C ASP A 468 -58.44 24.61 17.76
N LEU A 469 -58.98 25.50 18.58
CA LEU A 469 -60.42 25.53 18.86
C LEU A 469 -61.14 26.25 17.71
N LEU A 470 -62.06 25.56 17.05
CA LEU A 470 -62.74 26.06 15.86
C LEU A 470 -64.21 26.41 16.14
N GLY A 471 -64.70 27.50 15.54
CA GLY A 471 -66.11 27.90 15.60
C GLY A 471 -66.49 28.81 14.43
N SER A 472 -67.75 28.76 13.98
CA SER A 472 -68.21 29.58 12.84
C SER A 472 -69.55 30.24 13.14
N GLN A 473 -69.70 31.53 12.80
CA GLN A 473 -70.95 32.26 13.04
C GLN A 473 -71.20 33.44 12.09
N ARG A 474 -72.47 33.82 11.87
CA ARG A 474 -72.88 34.89 10.92
C ARG A 474 -73.36 36.16 11.60
N THR A 475 -72.86 37.34 11.20
CA THR A 475 -73.30 38.67 11.71
C THR A 475 -74.74 39.02 11.30
N CYS A 476 -75.39 39.89 12.08
CA CYS A 476 -76.78 40.33 11.84
C CYS A 476 -76.90 41.40 10.72
N LYS A 477 -78.11 41.61 10.17
CA LYS A 477 -78.40 42.65 9.15
C LYS A 477 -78.57 44.05 9.78
N LYS A 478 -78.00 45.09 9.16
CA LYS A 478 -78.09 46.49 9.62
C LYS A 478 -79.44 47.12 9.26
N HIS A 479 -80.23 47.55 10.25
CA HIS A 479 -81.48 48.32 10.05
C HIS A 479 -81.23 49.84 10.17
N PRO A 480 -81.83 50.69 9.31
CA PRO A 480 -81.71 52.14 9.43
C PRO A 480 -82.79 52.69 10.38
N ASN A 481 -82.43 53.66 11.23
CA ASN A 481 -83.44 54.54 11.82
C ASN A 481 -82.98 56.01 11.85
N PRO A 482 -83.91 56.96 11.60
CA PRO A 482 -83.61 58.36 11.36
C PRO A 482 -83.84 59.20 12.63
N ASN A 483 -82.86 60.03 13.02
CA ASN A 483 -83.12 61.40 13.46
C ASN A 483 -81.80 62.13 13.79
N ASP A 484 -81.66 63.24 13.08
CA ASP A 484 -80.58 64.19 13.03
C ASP A 484 -80.53 65.13 14.26
N THR A 485 -79.30 65.58 14.57
CA THR A 485 -78.88 66.94 15.04
C THR A 485 -79.22 67.49 16.43
N LEU A 486 -78.19 67.98 17.18
CA LEU A 486 -77.91 69.41 17.54
C LEU A 486 -77.17 69.60 18.92
N PHE A 487 -75.89 70.05 18.86
CA PHE A 487 -75.17 71.06 19.70
C PHE A 487 -75.13 70.97 21.28
N PRO A 488 -74.45 71.88 22.04
CA PRO A 488 -73.05 71.82 22.52
C PRO A 488 -72.90 72.08 24.06
N SER A 489 -71.68 72.42 24.56
CA SER A 489 -71.29 73.05 25.87
C SER A 489 -70.82 72.14 27.02
N ARG A 490 -70.07 72.60 28.04
CA ARG A 490 -68.83 73.40 28.24
C ARG A 490 -68.61 73.41 29.79
N ILE A 491 -67.37 73.17 30.23
CA ILE A 491 -66.62 73.79 31.37
C ILE A 491 -67.13 73.64 32.82
N SER A 492 -66.20 73.27 33.74
CA SER A 492 -65.78 73.90 35.03
C SER A 492 -65.35 72.80 36.04
N ASP A 493 -64.27 72.81 36.82
CA ASP A 493 -63.27 73.79 37.28
C ASP A 493 -62.01 73.04 37.80
N VAL A 494 -60.77 73.41 37.44
CA VAL A 494 -59.77 74.31 38.09
C VAL A 494 -58.95 73.73 39.26
N ILE A 495 -57.70 73.37 38.90
CA ILE A 495 -56.37 73.67 39.50
C ILE A 495 -56.12 73.46 41.01
N ALA A 496 -55.19 72.53 41.27
CA ALA A 496 -54.01 72.77 42.10
C ALA A 496 -52.80 72.22 41.33
N VAL A 497 -51.71 72.99 41.17
CA VAL A 497 -50.45 72.47 40.58
C VAL A 497 -49.79 71.59 41.65
N PRO A 498 -49.75 70.26 41.48
CA PRO A 498 -49.06 69.42 42.43
C PRO A 498 -47.56 69.48 42.09
N ARG A 499 -46.71 69.65 43.11
CA ARG A 499 -45.33 69.20 43.02
C ARG A 499 -45.39 67.70 43.24
N GLY A 500 -45.12 66.95 42.19
CA GLY A 500 -44.94 65.50 42.32
C GLY A 500 -43.48 65.20 42.59
N ASP A 501 -43.22 64.06 43.19
CA ASP A 501 -41.91 63.44 43.10
C ASP A 501 -41.85 62.65 41.79
N PRO A 502 -40.68 62.45 41.16
CA PRO A 502 -40.56 61.44 40.11
C PRO A 502 -40.99 60.09 40.69
N ARG A 503 -41.64 59.26 39.87
CA ARG A 503 -42.19 57.95 40.30
C ARG A 503 -41.68 56.83 39.39
N ASN A 504 -41.85 55.58 39.84
CA ASN A 504 -41.60 54.38 39.04
C ASN A 504 -40.21 54.35 38.38
N LEU A 505 -39.14 54.48 39.18
CA LEU A 505 -37.77 54.35 38.69
C LEU A 505 -37.56 52.90 38.22
N LEU A 506 -37.21 52.76 36.95
CA LEU A 506 -36.84 51.50 36.34
C LEU A 506 -35.38 51.58 35.91
N VAL A 507 -34.57 50.66 36.41
CA VAL A 507 -33.21 50.44 35.93
C VAL A 507 -33.20 49.14 35.14
N TYR A 508 -32.82 49.21 33.87
CA TYR A 508 -32.95 48.11 32.92
C TYR A 508 -31.82 48.16 31.87
N ASP A 509 -31.77 47.14 31.02
CA ASP A 509 -30.72 46.93 30.01
C ASP A 509 -29.29 47.14 30.54
N PRO A 510 -28.90 46.47 31.64
CA PRO A 510 -27.54 46.59 32.15
C PRO A 510 -26.55 46.03 31.13
N THR A 511 -25.50 46.80 30.84
CA THR A 511 -24.32 46.31 30.11
C THR A 511 -23.13 46.21 31.08
N THR A 512 -21.95 45.87 30.57
CA THR A 512 -20.73 45.84 31.37
C THR A 512 -20.24 47.23 31.78
N SER A 513 -20.73 48.30 31.15
CA SER A 513 -20.31 49.68 31.39
C SER A 513 -21.44 50.71 31.46
N THR A 514 -22.70 50.30 31.24
CA THR A 514 -23.85 51.20 31.18
C THR A 514 -25.07 50.68 31.92
N LEU A 515 -25.92 51.59 32.40
CA LEU A 515 -27.24 51.30 32.95
C LEU A 515 -28.25 52.26 32.33
N SER A 516 -29.35 51.73 31.80
CA SER A 516 -30.48 52.54 31.34
C SER A 516 -31.41 52.80 32.50
N VAL A 517 -31.71 54.08 32.74
CA VAL A 517 -32.54 54.53 33.86
C VAL A 517 -33.70 55.31 33.29
N SER A 518 -34.94 54.90 33.60
CA SER A 518 -36.15 55.64 33.25
C SER A 518 -37.04 55.86 34.48
N TRP A 519 -37.84 56.91 34.45
CA TRP A 519 -38.79 57.26 35.50
C TRP A 519 -40.04 57.88 34.89
N GLU A 520 -41.08 58.04 35.69
CA GLU A 520 -42.24 58.86 35.33
C GLU A 520 -41.99 60.32 35.73
N HIS A 521 -42.41 61.23 34.85
CA HIS A 521 -42.26 62.66 35.11
C HIS A 521 -42.96 63.07 36.40
N ALA A 522 -42.26 63.87 37.20
CA ALA A 522 -42.79 64.49 38.39
C ALA A 522 -43.88 65.52 38.01
N GLU A 523 -44.97 65.57 38.78
CA GLU A 523 -46.05 66.53 38.54
C GLU A 523 -45.51 67.98 38.68
N GLY A 524 -45.88 68.86 37.73
CA GLY A 524 -45.43 70.27 37.67
C GLY A 524 -44.34 70.56 36.61
N PRO A 525 -44.01 71.85 36.36
CA PRO A 525 -43.02 72.24 35.34
C PRO A 525 -41.59 71.99 35.84
N VAL A 526 -41.09 70.77 35.69
CA VAL A 526 -39.70 70.40 36.00
C VAL A 526 -38.76 71.08 35.00
N LEU A 527 -37.74 71.78 35.49
CA LEU A 527 -36.72 72.40 34.65
C LEU A 527 -35.73 71.36 34.13
N GLN A 528 -35.24 70.51 35.04
CA GLN A 528 -34.31 69.42 34.75
C GLN A 528 -34.38 68.35 35.85
N TYR A 529 -33.97 67.14 35.54
CA TYR A 529 -33.68 66.10 36.52
C TYR A 529 -32.17 66.00 36.73
N ARG A 530 -31.75 65.89 37.98
CA ARG A 530 -30.36 65.63 38.35
C ARG A 530 -30.23 64.16 38.73
N ILE A 531 -29.36 63.43 38.04
CA ILE A 531 -29.13 62.01 38.27
C ILE A 531 -27.75 61.85 38.91
N GLY A 532 -27.71 61.39 40.15
CA GLY A 532 -26.48 61.02 40.85
C GLY A 532 -26.37 59.50 40.98
N TYR A 533 -25.18 58.95 40.78
CA TYR A 533 -24.94 57.52 40.96
C TYR A 533 -23.59 57.27 41.63
N ALA A 534 -23.52 56.25 42.49
CA ALA A 534 -22.31 55.86 43.19
C ALA A 534 -22.24 54.34 43.37
N PRO A 535 -21.04 53.72 43.25
CA PRO A 535 -20.86 52.31 43.54
C PRO A 535 -21.09 52.04 45.03
N THR A 536 -21.76 50.94 45.35
CA THR A 536 -22.10 50.55 46.73
C THR A 536 -21.02 49.69 47.40
N THR A 537 -19.96 49.33 46.67
CA THR A 537 -18.84 48.49 47.13
C THR A 537 -17.49 49.15 46.78
N GLY A 538 -16.62 49.33 47.78
CA GLY A 538 -15.32 50.02 47.66
C GLY A 538 -15.13 51.05 48.79
N ASP A 539 -13.91 51.58 48.98
CA ASP A 539 -13.68 52.66 49.94
C ASP A 539 -14.62 53.84 49.63
N PRO A 540 -15.38 54.36 50.60
CA PRO A 540 -16.27 55.49 50.40
C PRO A 540 -15.42 56.74 50.24
N ILE A 541 -15.02 57.06 49.01
CA ILE A 541 -14.51 58.38 48.68
C ILE A 541 -15.75 59.27 48.54
N GLU A 542 -15.93 60.19 49.49
CA GLU A 542 -17.04 61.16 49.60
C GLU A 542 -17.20 62.12 48.40
N GLU A 543 -16.63 61.84 47.21
CA GLU A 543 -16.58 62.83 46.13
C GLU A 543 -16.77 62.32 44.68
N PHE A 544 -17.18 61.06 44.45
CA PHE A 544 -17.60 60.61 43.11
C PHE A 544 -19.13 60.46 42.99
N VAL A 545 -19.85 61.58 43.10
CA VAL A 545 -21.21 61.69 42.54
C VAL A 545 -21.05 62.23 41.12
N SER A 546 -20.90 61.33 40.13
CA SER A 546 -21.01 61.74 38.73
C SER A 546 -22.47 62.16 38.47
N GLY A 547 -22.74 63.46 38.60
CA GLY A 547 -24.05 64.03 38.39
C GLY A 547 -24.27 64.34 36.90
N THR A 548 -25.25 63.69 36.26
CA THR A 548 -25.69 64.07 34.91
C THR A 548 -27.03 64.79 35.00
N SER A 549 -27.17 65.93 34.31
CA SER A 549 -28.44 66.67 34.25
C SER A 549 -29.18 66.37 32.95
N VAL A 550 -30.46 66.06 33.06
CA VAL A 550 -31.34 65.73 31.94
C VAL A 550 -32.46 66.78 31.87
N PRO A 551 -32.76 67.37 30.70
CA PRO A 551 -33.83 68.36 30.57
C PRO A 551 -35.17 67.83 31.07
N GLY A 552 -36.01 68.69 31.67
CA GLY A 552 -37.26 68.29 32.33
C GLY A 552 -38.31 67.62 31.43
N ASN A 553 -38.15 67.67 30.11
CA ASN A 553 -38.99 66.98 29.12
C ASN A 553 -38.48 65.57 28.75
N ARG A 554 -37.40 65.10 29.37
CA ARG A 554 -36.89 63.73 29.24
C ARG A 554 -36.99 63.01 30.58
N ASN A 555 -37.35 61.75 30.52
CA ASN A 555 -37.55 60.89 31.68
C ASN A 555 -36.71 59.61 31.63
N SER A 556 -35.66 59.60 30.80
CA SER A 556 -34.72 58.51 30.70
C SER A 556 -33.30 59.01 30.39
N VAL A 557 -32.31 58.26 30.86
CA VAL A 557 -30.89 58.51 30.62
C VAL A 557 -30.11 57.19 30.62
N ILE A 558 -29.07 57.11 29.80
CA ILE A 558 -28.11 56.00 29.82
C ILE A 558 -26.89 56.49 30.59
N LEU A 559 -26.64 55.89 31.75
CA LEU A 559 -25.41 56.11 32.51
C LEU A 559 -24.28 55.34 31.83
N GLN A 560 -23.15 55.98 31.56
CA GLN A 560 -22.02 55.42 30.82
C GLN A 560 -20.73 55.47 31.64
N ASN A 561 -19.71 54.72 31.22
CA ASN A 561 -18.39 54.63 31.89
C ASN A 561 -18.46 54.07 33.33
N LEU A 562 -19.41 53.17 33.59
CA LEU A 562 -19.52 52.46 34.86
C LEU A 562 -18.53 51.28 34.91
N GLN A 563 -18.11 50.91 36.11
CA GLN A 563 -17.30 49.71 36.35
C GLN A 563 -18.13 48.43 36.16
N PRO A 564 -17.58 47.36 35.56
CA PRO A 564 -18.25 46.05 35.41
C PRO A 564 -18.53 45.36 36.75
N ASP A 565 -19.53 44.47 36.76
CA ASP A 565 -19.98 43.67 37.92
C ASP A 565 -20.22 44.48 39.22
N THR A 566 -20.48 45.78 39.09
CA THR A 566 -20.49 46.70 40.24
C THR A 566 -21.93 47.14 40.52
N PRO A 567 -22.43 46.96 41.76
CA PRO A 567 -23.73 47.48 42.16
C PRO A 567 -23.66 48.99 42.42
N TYR A 568 -24.53 49.75 41.78
CA TYR A 568 -24.68 51.20 41.91
C TYR A 568 -26.00 51.56 42.58
N ASN A 569 -25.95 52.56 43.45
CA ASN A 569 -27.12 53.26 43.93
C ASN A 569 -27.33 54.51 43.06
N ILE A 570 -28.54 54.68 42.52
CA ILE A 570 -28.89 55.72 41.56
C ILE A 570 -30.01 56.58 42.15
N ASN A 571 -29.81 57.90 42.14
CA ASN A 571 -30.72 58.90 42.68
C ASN A 571 -31.14 59.87 41.58
N VAL A 572 -32.45 60.03 41.40
CA VAL A 572 -33.06 61.01 40.49
C VAL A 572 -33.78 62.08 41.30
N GLU A 573 -33.38 63.34 41.12
CA GLU A 573 -33.93 64.50 41.82
C GLU A 573 -34.52 65.48 40.80
N ALA A 574 -35.81 65.81 40.92
CA ALA A 574 -36.46 66.78 40.06
C ALA A 574 -36.11 68.21 40.50
N ILE A 575 -35.70 69.09 39.58
CA ILE A 575 -35.34 70.49 39.88
C ILE A 575 -36.41 71.43 39.32
N TYR A 576 -37.01 72.23 40.19
CA TYR A 576 -38.00 73.25 39.86
C TYR A 576 -37.39 74.66 39.98
N GLN A 577 -38.12 75.69 39.53
CA GLN A 577 -37.64 77.06 39.51
C GLN A 577 -37.29 77.63 40.91
N ASP A 578 -37.87 77.07 41.96
CA ASP A 578 -37.72 77.51 43.35
C ASP A 578 -36.91 76.56 44.24
N GLY A 579 -36.39 75.45 43.70
CA GLY A 579 -35.52 74.51 44.41
C GLY A 579 -35.63 73.05 43.96
N PRO A 580 -34.80 72.15 44.54
CA PRO A 580 -34.94 70.71 44.33
C PRO A 580 -36.24 70.17 44.95
N GLY A 581 -36.93 69.30 44.22
CA GLY A 581 -38.09 68.53 44.66
C GLY A 581 -37.70 67.18 45.24
N GLY A 582 -38.62 66.21 45.30
CA GLY A 582 -38.33 64.91 45.89
C GLY A 582 -37.30 64.09 45.12
N ARG A 583 -36.64 63.21 45.87
CA ARG A 583 -35.62 62.27 45.39
C ARG A 583 -36.22 60.87 45.26
N LEU A 584 -35.93 60.22 44.15
CA LEU A 584 -36.26 58.82 43.90
C LEU A 584 -34.96 58.03 43.77
N SER A 585 -34.80 57.01 44.62
CA SER A 585 -33.62 56.14 44.63
C SER A 585 -33.97 54.76 44.08
N GLY A 586 -33.03 54.14 43.38
CA GLY A 586 -33.10 52.74 43.00
C GLY A 586 -31.72 52.18 42.74
N ASP A 587 -31.64 50.85 42.78
CA ASP A 587 -30.38 50.14 42.64
C ASP A 587 -30.28 49.50 41.25
N GLY A 588 -29.07 49.49 40.70
CA GLY A 588 -28.76 48.84 39.43
C GLY A 588 -27.38 48.21 39.48
N LYS A 589 -27.22 47.04 38.88
CA LYS A 589 -25.91 46.35 38.82
C LYS A 589 -25.50 46.18 37.37
N THR A 590 -24.31 46.66 37.03
CA THR A 590 -23.70 46.40 35.71
C THR A 590 -23.34 44.92 35.57
N LEU A 591 -23.35 44.40 34.34
CA LEU A 591 -22.97 43.01 34.08
C LEU A 591 -21.45 42.81 34.26
N GLY A 592 -21.05 41.59 34.64
CA GLY A 592 -19.64 41.21 34.66
C GLY A 592 -19.09 40.95 33.25
N LEU A 593 -17.76 40.98 33.13
CA LEU A 593 -17.05 40.60 31.91
C LEU A 593 -17.04 39.08 31.77
N LEU A 594 -18.16 38.53 31.32
CA LEU A 594 -18.37 37.09 31.19
C LEU A 594 -17.45 36.49 30.11
N GLU A 595 -16.83 35.36 30.43
CA GLU A 595 -15.98 34.63 29.49
C GLU A 595 -16.80 33.70 28.56
N PRO A 596 -16.32 33.44 27.33
CA PRO A 596 -16.89 32.43 26.44
C PRO A 596 -16.84 31.04 27.08
N ARG A 597 -17.65 30.09 26.59
CA ARG A 597 -17.70 28.72 27.13
C ARG A 597 -17.56 27.64 26.05
N ASN A 598 -17.19 26.43 26.47
CA ASN A 598 -17.16 25.22 25.64
C ASN A 598 -16.34 25.36 24.35
N LEU A 599 -15.02 25.56 24.48
CA LEU A 599 -14.13 25.58 23.33
C LEU A 599 -14.07 24.20 22.69
N ARG A 600 -14.24 24.15 21.37
CA ARG A 600 -14.19 22.93 20.56
C ARG A 600 -13.23 23.13 19.41
N VAL A 601 -12.40 22.12 19.17
CA VAL A 601 -11.52 22.03 18.01
C VAL A 601 -12.05 20.93 17.10
N SER A 602 -12.08 21.21 15.79
CA SER A 602 -12.55 20.28 14.77
C SER A 602 -11.85 20.56 13.43
N ASP A 603 -12.12 19.77 12.39
CA ASP A 603 -11.50 19.91 11.06
C ASP A 603 -9.96 19.96 11.11
N GLU A 604 -9.34 19.12 11.96
CA GLU A 604 -7.89 19.07 12.11
C GLU A 604 -7.20 18.68 10.80
N TRP A 605 -6.20 19.47 10.44
CA TRP A 605 -5.38 19.27 9.26
C TRP A 605 -3.91 19.53 9.59
N TYR A 606 -3.03 19.31 8.61
CA TYR A 606 -1.59 19.47 8.79
C TYR A 606 -1.16 20.91 9.14
N THR A 607 -1.90 21.94 8.73
CA THR A 607 -1.55 23.35 8.96
C THR A 607 -2.73 24.22 9.38
N ARG A 608 -3.86 23.59 9.72
CA ARG A 608 -5.06 24.29 10.14
C ARG A 608 -5.92 23.42 11.04
N PHE A 609 -6.72 24.06 11.86
CA PHE A 609 -7.88 23.44 12.51
C PHE A 609 -8.92 24.53 12.77
N ARG A 610 -10.17 24.13 12.88
CA ARG A 610 -11.28 25.00 13.24
C ARG A 610 -11.39 25.09 14.75
N VAL A 611 -11.52 26.31 15.26
CA VAL A 611 -11.86 26.61 16.65
C VAL A 611 -13.29 27.12 16.70
N SER A 612 -14.05 26.69 17.69
CA SER A 612 -15.41 27.16 17.94
C SER A 612 -15.71 27.23 19.43
N TRP A 613 -16.61 28.12 19.84
CA TRP A 613 -17.03 28.29 21.22
C TRP A 613 -18.50 28.70 21.29
N ASP A 614 -19.10 28.58 22.47
CA ASP A 614 -20.47 29.04 22.69
C ASP A 614 -20.47 30.58 22.91
N PRO A 615 -21.42 31.33 22.30
CA PRO A 615 -21.51 32.78 22.45
C PRO A 615 -21.82 33.20 23.89
N VAL A 616 -21.30 34.35 24.29
CA VAL A 616 -21.60 34.92 25.62
C VAL A 616 -22.99 35.56 25.60
N PRO A 617 -23.83 35.41 26.66
CA PRO A 617 -25.18 35.96 26.70
C PRO A 617 -25.26 37.50 26.64
N ALA A 618 -24.19 38.19 27.03
CA ALA A 618 -24.10 39.66 26.99
C ALA A 618 -23.54 40.12 25.63
N ARG A 619 -24.03 41.26 25.12
CA ARG A 619 -23.54 41.83 23.84
C ARG A 619 -22.05 42.16 23.94
N VAL A 620 -21.26 41.59 23.02
CA VAL A 620 -19.81 41.78 22.89
C VAL A 620 -19.51 42.59 21.62
N ASN A 621 -18.36 43.27 21.61
CA ASN A 621 -17.82 43.92 20.41
C ASN A 621 -17.16 42.90 19.46
N GLY A 622 -16.83 41.73 19.98
CA GLY A 622 -16.30 40.59 19.25
C GLY A 622 -15.46 39.70 20.14
N TYR A 623 -14.79 38.71 19.54
CA TYR A 623 -13.90 37.80 20.23
C TYR A 623 -12.47 37.96 19.74
N ASN A 624 -11.54 37.79 20.66
CA ASN A 624 -10.11 37.81 20.41
C ASN A 624 -9.53 36.43 20.69
N LEU A 625 -8.92 35.81 19.69
CA LEU A 625 -8.34 34.47 19.76
C LEU A 625 -6.82 34.59 19.80
N VAL A 626 -6.23 34.19 20.91
CA VAL A 626 -4.79 34.10 21.11
C VAL A 626 -4.37 32.63 21.05
N TYR A 627 -3.34 32.32 20.27
CA TYR A 627 -2.83 30.96 20.14
C TYR A 627 -1.31 30.93 20.22
N THR A 628 -0.76 29.96 20.95
CA THR A 628 0.68 29.86 21.21
C THR A 628 1.14 28.41 21.06
N PRO A 629 2.19 28.11 20.27
CA PRO A 629 2.70 26.75 20.14
C PRO A 629 3.30 26.28 21.47
N VAL A 630 2.90 25.09 21.93
CA VAL A 630 3.40 24.45 23.14
C VAL A 630 4.77 23.83 22.85
N VAL A 631 5.85 24.48 23.29
CA VAL A 631 7.23 24.04 22.99
C VAL A 631 7.58 22.79 23.82
N SER A 632 7.54 21.61 23.19
CA SER A 632 8.07 20.37 23.78
C SER A 632 9.57 20.20 23.45
N SER A 633 10.42 20.40 24.47
CA SER A 633 11.78 19.85 24.63
C SER A 633 12.77 19.93 23.45
N VAL A 634 13.39 21.10 23.21
CA VAL A 634 14.75 21.21 22.65
C VAL A 634 15.52 22.32 23.40
N PRO A 635 16.74 22.07 23.92
CA PRO A 635 17.50 23.06 24.67
C PRO A 635 18.23 24.04 23.75
N ARG A 636 17.79 25.30 23.79
CA ARG A 636 18.40 26.57 23.32
C ARG A 636 17.48 27.31 22.34
N VAL A 637 16.56 28.08 22.91
CA VAL A 637 16.02 29.27 22.25
C VAL A 637 16.58 30.48 22.97
N VAL A 638 17.05 31.43 22.16
CA VAL A 638 17.52 32.75 22.59
C VAL A 638 16.39 33.45 23.35
N PRO A 639 16.64 34.06 24.53
CA PRO A 639 15.59 34.79 25.24
C PRO A 639 15.15 36.00 24.41
N GLY A 640 13.88 36.07 24.00
CA GLY A 640 13.31 37.31 23.44
C GLY A 640 12.27 37.22 22.30
N THR A 641 11.92 36.05 21.77
CA THR A 641 10.85 35.95 20.74
C THR A 641 9.59 35.34 21.32
N ASP A 642 8.60 36.18 21.60
CA ASP A 642 7.25 35.77 22.02
C ASP A 642 6.50 35.27 20.77
N ASN A 643 6.33 33.95 20.64
CA ASN A 643 5.66 33.32 19.48
C ASN A 643 4.12 33.28 19.62
N THR A 644 3.57 34.15 20.46
CA THR A 644 2.13 34.32 20.68
C THR A 644 1.51 35.04 19.48
N MET A 645 0.48 34.44 18.88
CA MET A 645 -0.26 35.03 17.76
C MET A 645 -1.68 35.40 18.22
N GLU A 646 -2.19 36.54 17.76
CA GLU A 646 -3.47 37.11 18.17
C GLU A 646 -4.30 37.45 16.93
N VAL A 647 -5.59 37.09 16.95
CA VAL A 647 -6.54 37.36 15.87
C VAL A 647 -7.88 37.81 16.44
N PHE A 648 -8.32 39.00 16.02
CA PHE A 648 -9.67 39.48 16.31
C PHE A 648 -10.63 38.92 15.26
N VAL A 649 -11.61 38.13 15.71
CA VAL A 649 -12.52 37.39 14.80
C VAL A 649 -13.87 38.08 14.61
N GLY A 650 -14.14 39.19 15.29
CA GLY A 650 -15.45 39.85 15.25
C GLY A 650 -16.50 39.10 16.09
N ASP A 651 -17.77 39.18 15.71
CA ASP A 651 -18.92 38.60 16.44
C ASP A 651 -19.15 37.10 16.15
N VAL A 652 -18.32 36.49 15.31
CA VAL A 652 -18.40 35.07 14.98
C VAL A 652 -17.91 34.20 16.14
N THR A 653 -18.51 33.03 16.29
CA THR A 653 -18.17 32.04 17.32
C THR A 653 -17.35 30.86 16.79
N THR A 654 -16.93 30.92 15.52
CA THR A 654 -16.05 29.93 14.89
C THR A 654 -15.04 30.59 13.98
N HIS A 655 -13.80 30.10 14.01
CA HIS A 655 -12.71 30.60 13.18
C HIS A 655 -11.76 29.46 12.79
N ILE A 656 -11.24 29.47 11.57
CA ILE A 656 -10.25 28.50 11.12
C ILE A 656 -8.88 29.13 11.22
N LEU A 657 -8.03 28.56 12.06
CA LEU A 657 -6.64 28.97 12.15
C LEU A 657 -5.87 28.34 10.99
N HIS A 658 -5.15 29.15 10.23
CA HIS A 658 -4.35 28.73 9.07
C HIS A 658 -2.85 28.96 9.33
N ASN A 659 -2.00 28.35 8.50
CA ASN A 659 -0.54 28.49 8.55
C ASN A 659 0.09 28.02 9.87
N LEU A 660 -0.54 27.02 10.51
CA LEU A 660 -0.02 26.39 11.71
C LEU A 660 1.07 25.36 11.36
N GLN A 661 1.96 25.08 12.32
CA GLN A 661 3.01 24.08 12.18
C GLN A 661 2.41 22.67 12.32
N PRO A 662 2.77 21.70 11.45
CA PRO A 662 2.31 20.31 11.57
C PRO A 662 2.76 19.63 12.85
N GLY A 663 1.94 18.71 13.36
CA GLY A 663 2.22 17.94 14.58
C GLY A 663 2.43 18.80 15.85
N THR A 664 1.98 20.05 15.84
CA THR A 664 2.22 21.01 16.92
C THR A 664 0.93 21.26 17.69
N THR A 665 1.01 21.16 19.01
CA THR A 665 -0.09 21.52 19.90
C THR A 665 -0.03 23.01 20.18
N TYR A 666 -1.17 23.69 20.05
CA TYR A 666 -1.31 25.10 20.33
C TYR A 666 -2.21 25.29 21.55
N ASP A 667 -1.73 26.07 22.52
CA ASP A 667 -2.56 26.61 23.59
C ASP A 667 -3.42 27.72 23.01
N LEU A 668 -4.74 27.56 23.11
CA LEU A 668 -5.75 28.49 22.61
C LEU A 668 -6.37 29.23 23.79
N LYS A 669 -6.54 30.54 23.64
CA LYS A 669 -7.23 31.41 24.59
C LYS A 669 -8.19 32.31 23.82
N VAL A 670 -9.48 32.17 24.09
CA VAL A 670 -10.52 33.02 23.51
C VAL A 670 -10.99 34.00 24.57
N PHE A 671 -10.99 35.28 24.21
CA PHE A 671 -11.48 36.36 25.06
C PHE A 671 -12.69 37.02 24.41
N ALA A 672 -13.74 37.29 25.19
CA ALA A 672 -14.80 38.21 24.76
C ALA A 672 -14.38 39.65 25.03
N GLN A 673 -14.49 40.51 24.01
CA GLN A 673 -14.20 41.94 24.06
C GLN A 673 -15.46 42.74 24.34
N TYR A 674 -15.42 43.58 25.38
CA TYR A 674 -16.48 44.53 25.74
C TYR A 674 -15.95 45.96 25.69
N ASP A 675 -16.86 46.94 25.78
CA ASP A 675 -16.50 48.36 25.89
C ASP A 675 -15.70 48.67 27.17
N ALA A 676 -16.00 47.98 28.28
CA ALA A 676 -15.28 48.13 29.54
C ALA A 676 -13.94 47.39 29.60
N GLY A 677 -13.62 46.52 28.63
CA GLY A 677 -12.40 45.73 28.63
C GLY A 677 -12.60 44.29 28.15
N VAL A 678 -11.60 43.45 28.45
CA VAL A 678 -11.54 42.05 28.02
C VAL A 678 -11.96 41.13 29.15
N SER A 679 -12.76 40.10 28.86
CA SER A 679 -13.13 39.05 29.82
C SER A 679 -11.98 38.11 30.20
N GLY A 680 -12.26 37.14 31.07
CA GLY A 680 -11.39 35.98 31.29
C GLY A 680 -11.16 35.17 30.01
N ALA A 681 -10.08 34.39 29.99
CA ALA A 681 -9.73 33.55 28.85
C ALA A 681 -10.45 32.20 28.93
N LEU A 682 -11.22 31.86 27.90
CA LEU A 682 -11.60 30.48 27.66
C LEU A 682 -10.39 29.74 27.07
N VAL A 683 -9.80 28.85 27.88
CA VAL A 683 -8.60 28.10 27.50
C VAL A 683 -8.98 26.77 26.86
N GLY A 684 -8.27 26.39 25.81
CA GLY A 684 -8.31 25.04 25.26
C GLY A 684 -7.03 24.72 24.49
N GLN A 685 -6.97 23.54 23.90
CA GLN A 685 -5.82 23.11 23.10
C GLN A 685 -6.30 22.55 21.77
N GLY A 686 -5.55 22.84 20.71
CA GLY A 686 -5.75 22.25 19.39
C GLY A 686 -4.44 21.73 18.84
N THR A 687 -4.46 20.53 18.26
CA THR A 687 -3.26 19.88 17.72
C THR A 687 -3.43 19.65 16.22
N THR A 688 -2.49 20.15 15.42
CA THR A 688 -2.42 19.85 13.98
C THR A 688 -1.95 18.41 13.73
N LEU A 689 -2.27 17.85 12.57
CA LEU A 689 -1.87 16.49 12.23
C LEU A 689 -0.34 16.37 12.01
N TYR A 690 0.25 15.32 12.62
CA TYR A 690 1.22 14.40 12.04
C TYR A 690 1.68 14.52 10.57
N LEU A 691 2.72 15.28 10.16
CA LEU A 691 3.30 15.17 8.80
C LEU A 691 4.75 14.66 8.79
N ASN A 692 5.04 13.58 9.54
CA ASN A 692 6.32 12.90 9.55
C ASN A 692 6.19 11.46 9.06
N VAL A 693 7.35 10.87 8.79
CA VAL A 693 7.48 9.43 8.63
C VAL A 693 7.62 8.77 10.00
N THR A 694 7.04 7.59 10.17
CA THR A 694 7.23 6.74 11.36
C THR A 694 8.15 5.57 11.03
N ASP A 695 8.69 4.90 12.05
CA ASP A 695 9.53 3.70 11.90
C ASP A 695 10.78 3.86 11.03
N LEU A 696 11.37 5.07 11.01
CA LEU A 696 12.62 5.33 10.29
C LEU A 696 13.78 4.53 10.92
N ASN A 697 14.26 3.52 10.19
CA ASN A 697 15.31 2.62 10.63
C ASN A 697 16.37 2.42 9.56
N THR A 698 17.60 2.12 10.00
CA THR A 698 18.74 1.82 9.13
C THR A 698 18.95 0.31 9.00
N TYR A 699 19.39 -0.13 7.83
CA TYR A 699 19.70 -1.53 7.54
C TYR A 699 20.72 -1.63 6.40
N ASN A 700 21.28 -2.83 6.17
CA ASN A 700 22.33 -3.07 5.17
C ASN A 700 23.50 -2.09 5.29
N VAL A 701 24.04 -1.94 6.52
CA VAL A 701 25.15 -1.02 6.81
C VAL A 701 26.45 -1.62 6.29
N GLY A 702 26.96 -1.09 5.20
CA GLY A 702 28.26 -1.40 4.60
C GLY A 702 29.37 -0.47 5.09
N TYR A 703 30.58 -0.64 4.54
CA TYR A 703 31.69 0.27 4.82
C TYR A 703 31.59 1.59 4.02
N ASP A 704 30.80 1.63 2.96
CA ASP A 704 30.60 2.81 2.10
C ASP A 704 29.12 3.04 1.76
N SER A 705 28.19 2.37 2.43
CA SER A 705 26.76 2.56 2.22
C SER A 705 25.95 2.20 3.45
N PHE A 706 24.71 2.70 3.51
CA PHE A 706 23.65 2.11 4.33
C PHE A 706 22.28 2.52 3.82
N CYS A 707 21.27 1.70 4.10
CA CYS A 707 19.90 1.95 3.71
C CYS A 707 19.05 2.48 4.86
N ILE A 708 18.05 3.28 4.52
CA ILE A 708 16.99 3.75 5.43
C ILE A 708 15.63 3.27 4.92
N ARG A 709 14.73 2.91 5.84
CA ARG A 709 13.32 2.57 5.55
C ARG A 709 12.40 3.19 6.58
N TRP A 710 11.17 3.50 6.19
CA TRP A 710 10.14 4.09 7.06
C TRP A 710 8.75 3.64 6.63
N THR A 711 7.73 3.89 7.45
CA THR A 711 6.33 3.58 7.11
C THR A 711 5.78 4.63 6.14
N PRO A 712 5.20 4.25 4.99
CA PRO A 712 4.62 5.19 4.04
C PRO A 712 3.50 6.03 4.68
N HIS A 713 3.59 7.34 4.51
CA HIS A 713 2.61 8.31 4.97
C HIS A 713 1.52 8.54 3.91
N ARG A 714 0.25 8.29 4.26
CA ARG A 714 -0.91 8.29 3.35
C ARG A 714 -1.14 9.58 2.54
N ALA A 715 -0.71 10.72 3.08
CA ALA A 715 -0.87 12.03 2.44
C ALA A 715 0.41 12.53 1.73
N ALA A 716 1.49 11.75 1.75
CA ALA A 716 2.70 12.10 1.05
C ALA A 716 2.49 12.01 -0.47
N THR A 717 3.07 12.95 -1.21
CA THR A 717 3.26 12.84 -2.67
C THR A 717 4.71 12.54 -3.02
N SER A 718 5.64 12.93 -2.15
CA SER A 718 7.07 12.62 -2.24
C SER A 718 7.73 12.63 -0.86
N TYR A 719 8.94 12.09 -0.76
CA TYR A 719 9.82 12.25 0.41
C TYR A 719 11.13 12.87 -0.02
N ARG A 720 11.58 13.92 0.68
CA ARG A 720 12.93 14.46 0.50
C ARG A 720 13.83 13.87 1.57
N LEU A 721 14.90 13.21 1.17
CA LEU A 721 15.87 12.56 2.02
C LEU A 721 17.16 13.37 2.00
N LYS A 722 17.74 13.62 3.17
CA LYS A 722 18.98 14.38 3.31
C LYS A 722 19.94 13.65 4.23
N LEU A 723 21.08 13.25 3.70
CA LEU A 723 22.18 12.64 4.43
C LEU A 723 23.28 13.68 4.66
N ASN A 724 23.71 13.86 5.91
CA ASN A 724 24.86 14.71 6.21
C ASN A 724 25.86 13.97 7.12
N PRO A 725 27.16 13.98 6.82
CA PRO A 725 28.17 13.50 7.75
C PRO A 725 28.17 14.37 9.01
N PHE A 726 28.34 13.76 10.17
CA PHE A 726 28.34 14.48 11.45
C PHE A 726 29.52 15.44 11.59
N ASN A 727 30.64 15.12 10.94
CA ASN A 727 31.76 16.02 10.74
C ASN A 727 31.72 16.60 9.31
N PRO A 728 31.51 17.92 9.14
CA PRO A 728 31.41 18.54 7.82
C PRO A 728 32.69 18.46 6.96
N ALA A 729 33.84 18.03 7.53
CA ALA A 729 35.06 17.77 6.76
C ALA A 729 35.00 16.47 5.94
N ASN A 730 34.09 15.54 6.26
CA ASN A 730 33.94 14.28 5.54
C ASN A 730 33.05 14.45 4.30
N ARG A 731 33.35 13.72 3.22
CA ARG A 731 32.54 13.74 1.99
C ARG A 731 31.35 12.78 2.11
N GLY A 732 30.32 12.97 1.28
CA GLY A 732 29.13 12.11 1.24
C GLY A 732 27.86 12.74 1.84
N ALA A 733 27.75 14.08 1.85
CA ALA A 733 26.45 14.70 2.02
C ALA A 733 25.64 14.46 0.74
N GLN A 734 24.40 13.98 0.87
CA GLN A 734 23.53 13.64 -0.25
C GLN A 734 22.12 14.12 0.02
N GLU A 735 21.41 14.50 -1.04
CA GLU A 735 20.02 14.94 -0.95
C GLU A 735 19.26 14.42 -2.16
N VAL A 736 18.12 13.76 -1.94
CA VAL A 736 17.32 13.12 -2.98
C VAL A 736 15.84 13.27 -2.66
N THR A 737 14.99 13.35 -3.68
CA THR A 737 13.53 13.33 -3.51
C THR A 737 12.97 12.11 -4.22
N ILE A 738 12.22 11.28 -3.50
CA ILE A 738 11.64 10.03 -4.01
C ILE A 738 10.11 10.10 -3.96
N THR A 739 9.42 9.20 -4.67
CA THR A 739 7.96 9.24 -4.77
C THR A 739 7.27 8.69 -3.51
N ALA A 740 6.00 9.04 -3.28
CA ALA A 740 5.28 8.53 -2.11
C ALA A 740 5.03 7.01 -2.10
N ALA A 741 5.17 6.34 -3.26
CA ALA A 741 5.09 4.89 -3.36
C ALA A 741 6.33 4.18 -2.79
N GLU A 742 7.44 4.90 -2.66
CA GLU A 742 8.71 4.38 -2.16
C GLU A 742 8.84 4.72 -0.67
N SER A 743 9.22 3.72 0.13
CA SER A 743 9.31 3.81 1.59
C SER A 743 10.67 3.35 2.14
N GLN A 744 11.65 3.20 1.24
CA GLN A 744 13.02 2.85 1.56
C GLN A 744 13.97 3.46 0.53
N TYR A 745 15.21 3.74 0.94
CA TYR A 745 16.26 4.29 0.08
C TYR A 745 17.65 3.95 0.62
N CYS A 746 18.60 3.64 -0.26
CA CYS A 746 19.99 3.35 0.08
C CYS A 746 20.91 4.50 -0.30
N PHE A 747 21.77 4.92 0.64
CA PHE A 747 22.82 5.89 0.37
C PHE A 747 24.13 5.16 0.17
N ASP A 748 24.77 5.37 -0.99
CA ASP A 748 26.02 4.73 -1.39
C ASP A 748 27.15 5.76 -1.56
N GLY A 749 28.41 5.32 -1.70
CA GLY A 749 29.56 6.21 -1.87
C GLY A 749 29.93 7.03 -0.62
N LEU A 750 29.61 6.50 0.55
CA LEU A 750 29.89 7.08 1.85
C LEU A 750 31.34 6.82 2.28
N THR A 751 31.86 7.67 3.15
CA THR A 751 33.21 7.50 3.69
C THR A 751 33.19 6.39 4.75
N PRO A 752 34.13 5.43 4.75
CA PRO A 752 34.20 4.38 5.76
C PRO A 752 34.52 4.87 7.16
N ASP A 753 33.94 4.21 8.17
CA ASP A 753 34.03 4.56 9.60
C ASP A 753 33.60 6.01 9.92
N VAL A 754 32.59 6.51 9.21
CA VAL A 754 32.04 7.85 9.43
C VAL A 754 30.59 7.77 9.90
N LEU A 755 30.27 8.59 10.89
CA LEU A 755 28.91 8.76 11.38
C LEU A 755 28.15 9.75 10.50
N TYR A 756 27.01 9.34 9.98
CA TYR A 756 26.09 10.14 9.18
C TYR A 756 24.77 10.36 9.93
N ASN A 757 24.08 11.46 9.60
CA ASN A 757 22.73 11.77 10.03
C ASN A 757 21.83 11.82 8.79
N ALA A 758 20.98 10.81 8.63
CA ALA A 758 20.00 10.70 7.56
C ALA A 758 18.68 11.28 8.01
N THR A 759 18.12 12.23 7.28
CA THR A 759 16.86 12.92 7.61
C THR A 759 15.84 12.73 6.50
N VAL A 760 14.61 12.35 6.84
CA VAL A 760 13.49 12.18 5.90
C VAL A 760 12.43 13.23 6.14
N TYR A 761 12.13 14.03 5.11
CA TYR A 761 11.07 15.04 5.10
C TYR A 761 9.90 14.53 4.26
N THR A 762 8.68 14.58 4.81
CA THR A 762 7.46 14.22 4.07
C THR A 762 6.97 15.42 3.26
N GLN A 763 6.75 15.27 1.96
CA GLN A 763 6.25 16.33 1.10
C GLN A 763 4.85 16.03 0.59
N THR A 764 4.02 17.08 0.55
CA THR A 764 2.71 17.13 -0.12
C THR A 764 2.80 18.18 -1.24
N PRO A 765 1.79 18.32 -2.13
CA PRO A 765 1.87 19.26 -3.26
C PRO A 765 2.20 20.71 -2.87
N ASN A 766 1.83 21.14 -1.66
CA ASN A 766 1.93 22.53 -1.22
C ASN A 766 2.74 22.73 0.08
N GLN A 767 3.24 21.67 0.72
CA GLN A 767 3.98 21.79 1.98
C GLN A 767 4.99 20.65 2.21
N GLU A 768 6.02 20.91 3.01
CA GLU A 768 6.96 19.92 3.55
C GLU A 768 6.79 19.83 5.08
N GLY A 769 6.73 18.61 5.61
CA GLY A 769 6.67 18.31 7.03
C GLY A 769 8.05 18.26 7.70
N PRO A 770 8.10 18.19 9.04
CA PRO A 770 9.37 18.16 9.78
C PRO A 770 10.20 16.91 9.45
N GLY A 771 11.52 17.09 9.36
CA GLY A 771 12.45 16.02 9.05
C GLY A 771 12.66 15.07 10.23
N VAL A 772 12.53 13.76 10.01
CA VAL A 772 12.85 12.72 11.00
C VAL A 772 14.24 12.19 10.72
N SER A 773 15.11 12.17 11.73
CA SER A 773 16.51 11.78 11.56
C SER A 773 16.86 10.46 12.24
N VAL A 774 17.72 9.67 11.59
CA VAL A 774 18.40 8.51 12.14
C VAL A 774 19.90 8.65 11.91
N LYS A 775 20.71 8.19 12.88
CA LYS A 775 22.17 8.23 12.79
C LYS A 775 22.70 6.84 12.51
N GLU A 776 23.65 6.73 11.60
CA GLU A 776 24.31 5.47 11.29
C GLU A 776 25.80 5.66 11.04
N ARG A 777 26.60 4.69 11.47
CA ARG A 777 28.05 4.67 11.24
C ARG A 777 28.39 3.61 10.20
N THR A 778 28.99 4.04 9.10
CA THR A 778 29.53 3.11 8.10
C THR A 778 30.63 2.23 8.71
N LEU A 779 30.74 0.99 8.24
CA LEU A 779 31.73 0.04 8.73
C LEU A 779 33.16 0.46 8.32
N VAL A 780 34.15 -0.12 8.99
CA VAL A 780 35.56 0.09 8.63
C VAL A 780 35.83 -0.62 7.30
N LYS A 781 36.48 0.07 6.35
CA LYS A 781 36.88 -0.54 5.07
C LYS A 781 37.74 -1.78 5.32
N PRO A 782 37.32 -2.98 4.86
CA PRO A 782 38.13 -4.19 5.02
C PRO A 782 39.50 -4.02 4.35
N THR A 783 40.57 -4.42 5.04
CA THR A 783 41.93 -4.39 4.49
C THR A 783 42.16 -5.65 3.65
N VAL A 784 42.53 -5.47 2.39
CA VAL A 784 42.74 -6.56 1.44
C VAL A 784 44.06 -7.29 1.76
N PRO A 785 44.06 -8.62 1.98
CA PRO A 785 45.27 -9.42 2.09
C PRO A 785 46.02 -9.53 0.75
N PRO A 786 47.35 -9.68 0.73
CA PRO A 786 48.13 -9.75 -0.50
C PRO A 786 47.97 -11.10 -1.21
N THR A 787 47.63 -11.07 -2.50
CA THR A 787 47.33 -12.24 -3.34
C THR A 787 48.57 -12.86 -3.98
N LEU A 788 48.63 -14.20 -3.97
CA LEU A 788 49.52 -15.07 -4.77
C LEU A 788 48.77 -15.65 -6.00
N PRO A 789 49.47 -16.18 -7.03
CA PRO A 789 48.97 -16.32 -8.41
C PRO A 789 48.01 -17.52 -8.63
N PRO A 790 47.19 -17.50 -9.71
CA PRO A 790 46.07 -18.41 -9.88
C PRO A 790 46.42 -19.73 -10.59
N THR A 791 45.79 -20.82 -10.15
CA THR A 791 45.56 -22.04 -10.93
C THR A 791 44.09 -22.48 -10.74
N PRO A 792 43.51 -23.25 -11.67
CA PRO A 792 42.28 -22.92 -12.39
C PRO A 792 41.01 -23.44 -11.69
N PRO A 793 39.84 -22.84 -11.94
CA PRO A 793 38.58 -23.28 -11.33
C PRO A 793 38.08 -24.60 -11.95
N PRO A 794 37.44 -25.48 -11.15
CA PRO A 794 36.70 -26.63 -11.64
C PRO A 794 35.46 -26.19 -12.46
N PRO A 795 34.92 -27.05 -13.34
CA PRO A 795 33.83 -26.69 -14.23
C PRO A 795 32.55 -26.36 -13.44
N PRO A 796 31.79 -25.34 -13.84
CA PRO A 796 30.51 -25.01 -13.21
C PRO A 796 29.49 -26.12 -13.45
N THR A 797 28.75 -26.50 -12.41
CA THR A 797 27.55 -27.33 -12.53
C THR A 797 26.47 -26.49 -13.21
N ILE A 798 26.34 -26.67 -14.53
CA ILE A 798 25.32 -26.06 -15.38
C ILE A 798 23.94 -26.60 -14.95
N PRO A 799 22.91 -25.74 -14.75
CA PRO A 799 21.53 -26.22 -14.65
C PRO A 799 21.19 -27.07 -15.87
N SER A 800 20.54 -28.22 -15.68
CA SER A 800 20.12 -29.19 -16.70
C SER A 800 19.11 -28.65 -17.75
N ALA A 801 19.32 -27.45 -18.30
CA ALA A 801 18.42 -26.75 -19.22
C ALA A 801 19.09 -26.23 -20.51
N LEU A 802 20.41 -26.40 -20.69
CA LEU A 802 21.16 -25.81 -21.83
C LEU A 802 21.41 -26.75 -23.02
N GLU A 803 20.98 -28.01 -22.95
CA GLU A 803 21.00 -28.90 -24.13
C GLU A 803 19.97 -28.44 -25.17
N GLY A 804 20.44 -27.86 -26.29
CA GLY A 804 19.60 -27.54 -27.46
C GLY A 804 19.25 -26.06 -27.66
N ALA A 805 19.78 -25.13 -26.86
CA ALA A 805 19.52 -23.69 -27.01
C ALA A 805 20.05 -23.11 -28.35
N LYS A 806 19.19 -22.42 -29.10
CA LYS A 806 19.49 -21.86 -30.43
C LYS A 806 18.95 -20.44 -30.59
N ALA A 807 19.83 -19.44 -30.59
CA ALA A 807 19.48 -18.04 -30.85
C ALA A 807 20.56 -17.28 -31.61
N ASP A 808 20.17 -16.18 -32.28
CA ASP A 808 21.09 -15.18 -32.82
C ASP A 808 21.22 -14.04 -31.80
N LEU A 809 22.34 -14.01 -31.08
CA LEU A 809 22.61 -13.11 -29.96
C LEU A 809 23.58 -11.99 -30.37
N VAL A 810 23.18 -10.74 -30.18
CA VAL A 810 24.04 -9.58 -30.44
C VAL A 810 24.24 -8.81 -29.14
N PHE A 811 25.50 -8.57 -28.77
CA PHE A 811 25.87 -7.63 -27.73
C PHE A 811 26.11 -6.24 -28.35
N LEU A 812 25.30 -5.26 -27.96
CA LEU A 812 25.46 -3.86 -28.31
C LEU A 812 26.01 -3.11 -27.09
N ILE A 813 27.30 -2.82 -27.12
CA ILE A 813 28.04 -2.30 -25.98
C ILE A 813 28.41 -0.84 -26.22
N ASP A 814 28.04 -0.01 -25.26
CA ASP A 814 28.48 1.37 -25.19
C ASP A 814 30.00 1.43 -24.96
N GLY A 815 30.69 2.21 -25.78
CA GLY A 815 32.13 2.46 -25.72
C GLY A 815 32.43 3.94 -25.66
N SER A 816 31.51 4.75 -25.14
CA SER A 816 31.61 6.20 -24.98
C SER A 816 32.60 6.62 -23.88
N TRP A 817 32.87 7.92 -23.78
CA TRP A 817 33.80 8.48 -22.79
C TRP A 817 33.36 8.35 -21.33
N SER A 818 32.05 8.22 -21.07
CA SER A 818 31.53 8.05 -19.70
C SER A 818 31.99 6.73 -19.07
N ILE A 819 32.10 5.67 -19.88
CA ILE A 819 32.50 4.34 -19.41
C ILE A 819 33.98 4.32 -19.02
N GLY A 820 34.84 4.85 -19.89
CA GLY A 820 36.29 4.79 -19.73
C GLY A 820 36.90 3.40 -19.96
N ASP A 821 38.21 3.35 -20.18
CA ASP A 821 38.93 2.13 -20.58
C ASP A 821 38.89 1.03 -19.50
N GLU A 822 39.06 1.40 -18.22
CA GLU A 822 39.03 0.45 -17.10
C GLU A 822 37.65 -0.22 -16.94
N SER A 823 36.56 0.54 -17.02
CA SER A 823 35.22 -0.01 -16.93
C SER A 823 34.84 -0.79 -18.19
N PHE A 824 35.32 -0.38 -19.37
CA PHE A 824 35.11 -1.13 -20.60
C PHE A 824 35.74 -2.53 -20.54
N ILE A 825 36.87 -2.69 -19.85
CA ILE A 825 37.45 -4.01 -19.57
C ILE A 825 36.49 -4.88 -18.76
N LYS A 826 35.78 -4.31 -17.77
CA LYS A 826 34.78 -5.02 -16.97
C LYS A 826 33.57 -5.44 -17.81
N VAL A 827 33.07 -4.57 -18.69
CA VAL A 827 31.99 -4.92 -19.63
C VAL A 827 32.42 -6.04 -20.57
N ARG A 828 33.66 -5.98 -21.09
CA ARG A 828 34.21 -7.05 -21.93
C ARG A 828 34.32 -8.37 -21.16
N GLN A 829 34.69 -8.34 -19.88
CA GLN A 829 34.76 -9.53 -19.02
C GLN A 829 33.36 -10.09 -18.71
N PHE A 830 32.37 -9.23 -18.53
CA PHE A 830 30.96 -9.63 -18.39
C PHE A 830 30.47 -10.35 -19.65
N VAL A 831 30.69 -9.77 -20.84
CA VAL A 831 30.33 -10.42 -22.10
C VAL A 831 31.10 -11.73 -22.32
N PHE A 832 32.38 -11.77 -21.92
CA PHE A 832 33.20 -12.98 -21.95
C PHE A 832 32.57 -14.09 -21.10
N SER A 833 32.14 -13.75 -19.89
CA SER A 833 31.53 -14.70 -18.94
C SER A 833 30.16 -15.17 -19.41
N MET A 834 29.34 -14.27 -19.95
CA MET A 834 28.05 -14.60 -20.59
C MET A 834 28.21 -15.59 -21.75
N ILE A 835 29.12 -15.32 -22.69
CA ILE A 835 29.41 -16.23 -23.81
C ILE A 835 30.02 -17.54 -23.30
N GLY A 836 30.83 -17.47 -22.25
CA GLY A 836 31.41 -18.60 -21.54
C GLY A 836 30.39 -19.56 -20.95
N ALA A 837 29.18 -19.10 -20.64
CA ALA A 837 28.11 -19.94 -20.09
C ALA A 837 27.32 -20.73 -21.15
N PHE A 838 27.42 -20.39 -22.45
CA PHE A 838 26.69 -21.10 -23.50
C PHE A 838 27.44 -22.37 -23.95
N ASP A 839 26.75 -23.50 -24.04
CA ASP A 839 27.36 -24.80 -24.38
C ASP A 839 27.86 -24.88 -25.83
N VAL A 840 27.01 -24.50 -26.80
CA VAL A 840 27.30 -24.65 -28.23
C VAL A 840 27.22 -23.30 -28.95
N ILE A 841 28.38 -22.78 -29.37
CA ILE A 841 28.47 -21.66 -30.32
C ILE A 841 28.75 -22.23 -31.72
N SER A 842 27.73 -22.27 -32.58
CA SER A 842 27.84 -22.82 -33.93
C SER A 842 26.67 -22.41 -34.81
N ARG A 843 26.67 -22.86 -36.08
CA ARG A 843 25.54 -22.67 -37.00
C ARG A 843 24.25 -23.32 -36.50
N ASP A 844 24.35 -24.41 -35.75
CA ASP A 844 23.21 -25.19 -35.27
C ASP A 844 22.80 -24.85 -33.82
N GLY A 845 23.68 -24.19 -33.05
CA GLY A 845 23.42 -23.67 -31.69
C GLY A 845 23.31 -22.14 -31.63
N MET A 846 23.98 -21.51 -30.67
CA MET A 846 24.02 -20.05 -30.54
C MET A 846 24.96 -19.42 -31.58
N GLN A 847 24.54 -18.33 -32.23
CA GLN A 847 25.43 -17.45 -33.01
C GLN A 847 25.56 -16.12 -32.28
N VAL A 848 26.78 -15.61 -32.14
CA VAL A 848 27.07 -14.40 -31.34
C VAL A 848 27.75 -13.33 -32.19
N SER A 849 27.37 -12.07 -31.98
CA SER A 849 27.95 -10.87 -32.59
C SER A 849 28.25 -9.83 -31.53
N PHE A 850 29.30 -9.02 -31.74
CA PHE A 850 29.68 -7.95 -30.83
C PHE A 850 29.76 -6.62 -31.59
N VAL A 851 29.05 -5.63 -31.08
CA VAL A 851 28.94 -4.29 -31.67
C VAL A 851 29.28 -3.29 -30.57
N GLN A 852 30.26 -2.43 -30.83
CA GLN A 852 30.60 -1.33 -29.94
C GLN A 852 30.13 -0.02 -30.56
N TYR A 853 29.50 0.86 -29.80
CA TYR A 853 29.07 2.17 -30.29
C TYR A 853 29.61 3.32 -29.45
N SER A 854 29.84 4.44 -30.12
CA SER A 854 30.06 5.74 -29.49
C SER A 854 29.39 6.81 -30.36
N ASP A 855 30.17 7.65 -31.04
CA ASP A 855 29.64 8.55 -32.09
C ASP A 855 29.05 7.79 -33.28
N GLU A 856 29.56 6.59 -33.52
CA GLU A 856 29.11 5.67 -34.56
C GLU A 856 29.16 4.23 -34.03
N ALA A 857 28.27 3.36 -34.55
CA ALA A 857 28.30 1.94 -34.25
C ALA A 857 29.26 1.17 -35.16
N LYS A 858 30.11 0.34 -34.56
CA LYS A 858 31.05 -0.54 -35.25
C LYS A 858 30.78 -1.99 -34.87
N THR A 859 30.56 -2.83 -35.87
CA THR A 859 30.49 -4.28 -35.70
C THR A 859 31.92 -4.83 -35.63
N GLU A 860 32.33 -5.34 -34.47
CA GLU A 860 33.66 -5.93 -34.28
C GLU A 860 33.74 -7.31 -34.96
N PHE A 861 32.67 -8.09 -34.86
CA PHE A 861 32.47 -9.31 -35.65
C PHE A 861 30.97 -9.61 -35.82
N LYS A 862 30.60 -10.29 -36.92
CA LYS A 862 29.21 -10.63 -37.30
C LYS A 862 28.81 -12.01 -36.77
N LEU A 863 27.51 -12.34 -36.81
CA LEU A 863 26.96 -13.62 -36.33
C LEU A 863 27.61 -14.84 -37.02
N ASN A 864 27.89 -14.75 -38.33
CA ASN A 864 28.54 -15.79 -39.11
C ASN A 864 30.08 -15.71 -39.16
N THR A 865 30.72 -14.86 -38.36
CA THR A 865 32.18 -14.68 -38.43
C THR A 865 32.93 -15.83 -37.77
N TYR A 866 32.45 -16.30 -36.62
CA TYR A 866 33.07 -17.37 -35.85
C TYR A 866 32.07 -18.50 -35.62
N HIS A 867 32.55 -19.74 -35.67
CA HIS A 867 31.74 -20.96 -35.51
C HIS A 867 32.21 -21.85 -34.36
N ASP A 868 33.06 -21.29 -33.51
CA ASP A 868 33.66 -21.95 -32.35
C ASP A 868 33.71 -20.98 -31.17
N LYS A 869 33.40 -21.50 -29.97
CA LYS A 869 33.35 -20.72 -28.73
C LYS A 869 34.71 -20.11 -28.38
N GLY A 870 35.79 -20.86 -28.53
CA GLY A 870 37.15 -20.40 -28.26
C GLY A 870 37.57 -19.25 -29.19
N MET A 871 37.20 -19.32 -30.47
CA MET A 871 37.46 -18.24 -31.43
C MET A 871 36.71 -16.94 -31.08
N VAL A 872 35.43 -17.04 -30.69
CA VAL A 872 34.66 -15.86 -30.25
C VAL A 872 35.28 -15.23 -29.01
N LEU A 873 35.61 -16.03 -28.00
CA LEU A 873 36.22 -15.55 -26.76
C LEU A 873 37.60 -14.91 -27.01
N SER A 874 38.40 -15.45 -27.92
CA SER A 874 39.69 -14.88 -28.33
C SER A 874 39.53 -13.55 -29.08
N ALA A 875 38.55 -13.48 -30.00
CA ALA A 875 38.25 -12.26 -30.73
C ALA A 875 37.78 -11.13 -29.81
N LEU A 876 36.96 -11.47 -28.81
CA LEU A 876 36.47 -10.52 -27.81
C LEU A 876 37.62 -9.83 -27.07
N GLN A 877 38.67 -10.56 -26.69
CA GLN A 877 39.84 -10.00 -26.00
C GLN A 877 40.64 -9.00 -26.85
N MET A 878 40.53 -9.06 -28.18
CA MET A 878 41.20 -8.13 -29.10
C MET A 878 40.43 -6.82 -29.31
N VAL A 879 39.17 -6.74 -28.84
CA VAL A 879 38.36 -5.53 -28.95
C VAL A 879 38.96 -4.44 -28.05
N LYS A 880 39.18 -3.26 -28.64
CA LYS A 880 39.71 -2.07 -27.97
C LYS A 880 38.59 -1.07 -27.69
N TYR A 881 38.72 -0.39 -26.56
CA TYR A 881 37.91 0.77 -26.20
C TYR A 881 38.08 1.90 -27.22
N ARG A 882 36.99 2.64 -27.52
CA ARG A 882 37.00 3.71 -28.55
C ARG A 882 36.91 5.11 -27.98
N GLY A 883 36.01 5.34 -27.02
CA GLY A 883 35.63 6.68 -26.59
C GLY A 883 34.78 7.43 -27.64
N GLY A 884 34.11 8.49 -27.19
CA GLY A 884 33.21 9.33 -27.99
C GLY A 884 31.89 9.60 -27.26
N ASN A 885 30.89 10.07 -28.00
CA ASN A 885 29.52 10.29 -27.47
C ASN A 885 28.71 8.99 -27.32
N THR A 886 27.54 9.04 -26.70
CA THR A 886 26.59 7.93 -26.46
C THR A 886 25.40 8.00 -27.42
N LYS A 887 25.57 7.60 -28.69
CA LYS A 887 24.50 7.62 -29.69
C LYS A 887 23.80 6.27 -29.85
N THR A 888 23.03 5.88 -28.83
CA THR A 888 22.31 4.61 -28.76
C THR A 888 21.26 4.47 -29.87
N GLY A 889 20.62 5.56 -30.32
CA GLY A 889 19.58 5.52 -31.37
C GLY A 889 20.14 5.09 -32.73
N VAL A 890 21.23 5.71 -33.16
CA VAL A 890 22.00 5.33 -34.36
C VAL A 890 22.53 3.90 -34.23
N ALA A 891 22.94 3.50 -33.02
CA ALA A 891 23.42 2.16 -32.77
C ALA A 891 22.32 1.10 -32.96
N LEU A 892 21.12 1.32 -32.41
CA LEU A 892 19.94 0.47 -32.62
C LEU A 892 19.54 0.40 -34.10
N LYS A 893 19.64 1.51 -34.84
CA LYS A 893 19.42 1.51 -36.30
C LYS A 893 20.43 0.61 -37.02
N HIS A 894 21.72 0.71 -36.67
CA HIS A 894 22.78 -0.12 -37.25
C HIS A 894 22.58 -1.61 -36.96
N ILE A 895 22.09 -1.96 -35.76
CA ILE A 895 21.73 -3.34 -35.41
C ILE A 895 20.73 -3.93 -36.40
N GLY A 896 19.62 -3.24 -36.68
CA GLY A 896 18.58 -3.73 -37.59
C GLY A 896 18.98 -3.71 -39.07
N GLU A 897 19.80 -2.75 -39.51
CA GLU A 897 20.12 -2.56 -40.92
C GLU A 897 21.38 -3.30 -41.40
N LYS A 898 22.34 -3.58 -40.51
CA LYS A 898 23.65 -4.14 -40.89
C LYS A 898 24.05 -5.41 -40.14
N VAL A 899 23.52 -5.64 -38.94
CA VAL A 899 23.95 -6.77 -38.08
C VAL A 899 22.95 -7.93 -38.16
N PHE A 900 21.67 -7.67 -37.91
CA PHE A 900 20.61 -8.66 -38.11
C PHE A 900 20.16 -8.71 -39.58
N THR A 901 21.07 -9.13 -40.46
CA THR A 901 20.81 -9.35 -41.89
C THR A 901 21.24 -10.76 -42.28
N SER A 902 20.60 -11.32 -43.31
CA SER A 902 20.95 -12.66 -43.82
C SER A 902 22.43 -12.75 -44.20
N ASP A 903 22.98 -11.70 -44.81
CA ASP A 903 24.39 -11.62 -45.23
C ASP A 903 25.35 -11.56 -44.03
N SER A 904 24.88 -11.08 -42.88
CA SER A 904 25.63 -11.03 -41.61
C SER A 904 25.42 -12.27 -40.74
N GLY A 905 24.73 -13.30 -41.24
CA GLY A 905 24.58 -14.59 -40.56
C GLY A 905 23.26 -14.79 -39.82
N MET A 906 22.34 -13.83 -39.88
CA MET A 906 21.03 -13.95 -39.26
C MET A 906 20.24 -15.12 -39.85
N ARG A 907 19.76 -16.01 -38.98
CA ARG A 907 18.93 -17.16 -39.34
C ARG A 907 17.45 -16.78 -39.37
N ARG A 908 16.72 -17.41 -40.28
CA ARG A 908 15.25 -17.35 -40.31
C ARG A 908 14.71 -18.25 -39.20
N ASN A 909 13.62 -17.82 -38.56
CA ASN A 909 12.86 -18.58 -37.55
C ASN A 909 13.71 -19.04 -36.35
N VAL A 910 14.73 -18.26 -36.01
CA VAL A 910 15.55 -18.40 -34.80
C VAL A 910 15.36 -17.15 -33.94
N PRO A 911 15.20 -17.28 -32.60
CA PRO A 911 15.09 -16.14 -31.70
C PRO A 911 16.20 -15.12 -31.91
N LYS A 912 15.82 -13.83 -32.04
CA LYS A 912 16.73 -12.70 -32.24
C LYS A 912 16.87 -11.97 -30.92
N VAL A 913 18.05 -12.06 -30.31
CA VAL A 913 18.31 -11.53 -28.97
C VAL A 913 19.33 -10.40 -29.05
N LEU A 914 18.99 -9.25 -28.49
CA LEU A 914 19.85 -8.07 -28.40
C LEU A 914 20.08 -7.76 -26.92
N VAL A 915 21.34 -7.71 -26.49
CA VAL A 915 21.74 -7.24 -25.16
C VAL A 915 22.42 -5.89 -25.32
N VAL A 916 21.77 -4.83 -24.82
CA VAL A 916 22.29 -3.46 -24.84
C VAL A 916 22.90 -3.15 -23.48
N VAL A 917 24.15 -2.68 -23.44
CA VAL A 917 24.80 -2.23 -22.20
C VAL A 917 25.19 -0.77 -22.37
N THR A 918 24.73 0.09 -21.46
CA THR A 918 25.00 1.55 -21.47
C THR A 918 25.08 2.12 -20.06
N ASP A 919 25.85 3.19 -19.87
CA ASP A 919 26.06 3.84 -18.58
C ASP A 919 25.49 5.27 -18.49
N GLY A 920 24.71 5.68 -19.50
CA GLY A 920 24.18 7.03 -19.55
C GLY A 920 23.08 7.24 -20.58
N ARG A 921 22.49 8.44 -20.54
CA ARG A 921 21.42 8.85 -21.45
C ARG A 921 21.94 9.08 -22.86
N SER A 922 21.24 8.54 -23.85
CA SER A 922 21.54 8.74 -25.27
C SER A 922 21.43 10.21 -25.68
N GLN A 923 22.32 10.69 -26.54
CA GLN A 923 22.25 12.06 -27.09
C GLN A 923 21.51 12.15 -28.44
N ASP A 924 20.77 11.10 -28.82
CA ASP A 924 19.97 11.00 -30.02
C ASP A 924 18.64 10.25 -29.79
N GLU A 925 17.75 10.25 -30.78
CA GLU A 925 16.42 9.65 -30.64
C GLU A 925 16.46 8.11 -30.65
N VAL A 926 16.20 7.48 -29.49
CA VAL A 926 16.18 6.01 -29.35
C VAL A 926 14.82 5.36 -29.65
N LYS A 927 13.72 6.03 -29.28
CA LYS A 927 12.37 5.43 -29.22
C LYS A 927 11.92 4.83 -30.54
N LYS A 928 12.13 5.55 -31.65
CA LYS A 928 11.73 5.12 -32.99
C LYS A 928 12.48 3.86 -33.45
N ASN A 929 13.78 3.81 -33.21
CA ASN A 929 14.64 2.69 -33.63
C ASN A 929 14.42 1.46 -32.75
N ALA A 930 14.26 1.66 -31.44
CA ALA A 930 13.90 0.61 -30.48
C ALA A 930 12.54 -0.03 -30.84
N ALA A 931 11.51 0.79 -31.07
CA ALA A 931 10.18 0.31 -31.43
C ALA A 931 10.22 -0.52 -32.73
N LYS A 932 11.01 -0.12 -33.72
CA LYS A 932 11.18 -0.88 -34.97
C LYS A 932 11.75 -2.29 -34.74
N LEU A 933 12.72 -2.44 -33.82
CA LEU A 933 13.29 -3.76 -33.48
C LEU A 933 12.30 -4.61 -32.67
N GLN A 934 11.64 -4.01 -31.69
CA GLN A 934 10.62 -4.69 -30.86
C GLN A 934 9.43 -5.16 -31.72
N HIS A 935 8.93 -4.31 -32.63
CA HIS A 935 7.84 -4.65 -33.57
C HIS A 935 8.24 -5.74 -34.55
N ALA A 936 9.53 -5.86 -34.87
CA ALA A 936 10.08 -6.93 -35.68
C ALA A 936 10.32 -8.24 -34.89
N GLY A 937 9.91 -8.32 -33.61
CA GLY A 937 9.96 -9.54 -32.80
C GLY A 937 11.28 -9.82 -32.09
N TYR A 938 12.09 -8.79 -31.84
CA TYR A 938 13.42 -8.96 -31.24
C TYR A 938 13.29 -8.94 -29.72
N SER A 939 14.00 -9.83 -29.02
CA SER A 939 14.12 -9.80 -27.56
C SER A 939 15.23 -8.84 -27.17
N VAL A 940 14.88 -7.66 -26.68
CA VAL A 940 15.84 -6.61 -26.32
C VAL A 940 15.99 -6.55 -24.81
N PHE A 941 17.12 -7.04 -24.31
CA PHE A 941 17.57 -6.89 -22.93
C PHE A 941 18.45 -5.65 -22.82
N VAL A 942 18.24 -4.85 -21.80
CA VAL A 942 18.96 -3.59 -21.57
C VAL A 942 19.56 -3.62 -20.18
N VAL A 943 20.86 -3.40 -20.10
CA VAL A 943 21.62 -3.28 -18.86
C VAL A 943 22.11 -1.85 -18.74
N GLY A 944 21.51 -1.12 -17.81
CA GLY A 944 21.94 0.21 -17.42
C GLY A 944 22.92 0.15 -16.25
N VAL A 945 24.03 0.86 -16.33
CA VAL A 945 25.04 0.92 -15.27
C VAL A 945 25.11 2.33 -14.70
N ALA A 946 25.14 2.46 -13.37
CA ALA A 946 25.18 3.74 -12.65
C ALA A 946 23.96 4.65 -12.94
N ASP A 947 24.17 5.89 -13.35
CA ASP A 947 23.13 6.93 -13.46
C ASP A 947 22.46 6.93 -14.85
N VAL A 948 21.52 5.99 -15.02
CA VAL A 948 20.81 5.78 -16.29
C VAL A 948 19.38 6.33 -16.27
N ASP A 949 18.92 6.84 -17.41
CA ASP A 949 17.52 7.24 -17.59
C ASP A 949 16.64 5.99 -17.73
N THR A 950 16.00 5.60 -16.63
CA THR A 950 15.16 4.40 -16.58
C THR A 950 13.97 4.45 -17.54
N ALA A 951 13.46 5.64 -17.87
CA ALA A 951 12.39 5.78 -18.87
C ALA A 951 12.92 5.52 -20.28
N GLU A 952 14.14 5.99 -20.58
CA GLU A 952 14.84 5.67 -21.82
C GLU A 952 15.10 4.17 -21.97
N LEU A 953 15.67 3.52 -20.95
CA LEU A 953 15.94 2.07 -20.98
C LEU A 953 14.65 1.25 -21.14
N ARG A 954 13.56 1.65 -20.47
CA ARG A 954 12.24 1.02 -20.62
C ARG A 954 11.61 1.21 -22.00
N ASN A 955 12.04 2.22 -22.77
CA ASN A 955 11.65 2.39 -24.16
C ASN A 955 12.49 1.49 -25.11
N ILE A 956 13.73 1.17 -24.72
CA ILE A 956 14.62 0.30 -25.49
C ILE A 956 14.32 -1.19 -25.26
N GLY A 957 14.10 -1.59 -24.00
CA GLY A 957 13.88 -2.99 -23.62
C GLY A 957 12.50 -3.53 -24.00
N SER A 958 12.44 -4.83 -24.28
CA SER A 958 11.18 -5.55 -24.55
C SER A 958 10.28 -5.60 -23.30
N LYS A 959 9.00 -5.98 -23.47
CA LYS A 959 8.02 -6.06 -22.37
C LYS A 959 7.79 -7.52 -21.97
N PRO A 960 7.57 -7.82 -20.68
CA PRO A 960 7.52 -6.92 -19.52
C PRO A 960 8.91 -6.39 -19.13
N SER A 961 8.99 -5.13 -18.64
CA SER A 961 10.28 -4.47 -18.39
C SER A 961 11.05 -5.06 -17.22
N GLU A 962 10.37 -5.69 -16.26
CA GLU A 962 10.96 -6.34 -15.09
C GLU A 962 11.85 -7.54 -15.45
N ARG A 963 11.69 -8.10 -16.66
CA ARG A 963 12.52 -9.19 -17.19
C ARG A 963 13.60 -8.74 -18.18
N HIS A 964 13.46 -7.54 -18.74
CA HIS A 964 14.27 -7.08 -19.88
C HIS A 964 15.09 -5.83 -19.59
N VAL A 965 14.91 -5.19 -18.44
CA VAL A 965 15.66 -4.00 -18.02
C VAL A 965 16.33 -4.29 -16.69
N PHE A 966 17.66 -4.31 -16.71
CA PHE A 966 18.52 -4.49 -15.54
C PHE A 966 19.21 -3.17 -15.26
N ILE A 967 19.23 -2.76 -14.01
CA ILE A 967 19.96 -1.58 -13.55
C ILE A 967 20.91 -2.05 -12.47
N VAL A 968 22.19 -1.71 -12.63
CA VAL A 968 23.25 -2.04 -11.68
C VAL A 968 23.98 -0.79 -11.27
N ASP A 969 24.40 -0.73 -10.01
CA ASP A 969 25.02 0.48 -9.44
C ASP A 969 26.38 0.78 -10.08
N ASP A 970 27.13 -0.27 -10.45
CA ASP A 970 28.43 -0.17 -11.12
C ASP A 970 28.72 -1.40 -11.99
N PHE A 971 29.88 -1.38 -12.65
CA PHE A 971 30.34 -2.46 -13.52
C PHE A 971 30.83 -3.71 -12.76
N ASP A 972 31.05 -3.66 -11.44
CA ASP A 972 31.44 -4.81 -10.62
C ASP A 972 30.20 -5.63 -10.19
N ALA A 973 29.04 -4.96 -10.10
CA ALA A 973 27.75 -5.56 -9.81
C ALA A 973 27.16 -6.41 -10.95
N PHE A 974 27.84 -6.55 -12.10
CA PHE A 974 27.41 -7.46 -13.17
C PHE A 974 27.23 -8.91 -12.71
N THR A 975 28.02 -9.36 -11.73
CA THR A 975 27.91 -10.69 -11.13
C THR A 975 26.52 -10.96 -10.52
N LYS A 976 25.82 -9.90 -10.05
CA LYS A 976 24.49 -10.03 -9.44
C LYS A 976 23.37 -10.28 -10.47
N ILE A 977 23.56 -9.82 -11.71
CA ILE A 977 22.55 -9.94 -12.78
C ILE A 977 22.87 -11.03 -13.79
N GLN A 978 24.11 -11.53 -13.79
CA GLN A 978 24.62 -12.46 -14.79
C GLN A 978 23.75 -13.73 -14.88
N ASP A 979 23.49 -14.40 -13.76
CA ASP A 979 22.72 -15.66 -13.76
C ASP A 979 21.26 -15.47 -14.21
N ASN A 980 20.64 -14.37 -13.81
CA ASN A 980 19.28 -14.01 -14.24
C ASN A 980 19.25 -13.73 -15.74
N LEU A 981 20.20 -12.95 -16.26
CA LEU A 981 20.27 -12.63 -17.68
C LEU A 981 20.58 -13.87 -18.53
N ILE A 982 21.48 -14.75 -18.09
CA ILE A 982 21.74 -16.04 -18.73
C ILE A 982 20.45 -16.86 -18.76
N THR A 983 19.75 -16.96 -17.63
CA THR A 983 18.51 -17.73 -17.52
C THR A 983 17.46 -17.23 -18.52
N PHE A 984 17.20 -15.93 -18.58
CA PHE A 984 16.19 -15.39 -19.50
C PHE A 984 16.59 -15.46 -20.98
N ILE A 985 17.88 -15.31 -21.30
CA ILE A 985 18.38 -15.54 -22.65
C ILE A 985 18.23 -17.02 -23.01
N CYS A 986 18.51 -17.94 -22.10
CA CYS A 986 18.33 -19.37 -22.31
C CYS A 986 16.85 -19.73 -22.49
N GLU A 987 15.95 -19.24 -21.64
CA GLU A 987 14.49 -19.39 -21.82
C GLU A 987 14.04 -18.93 -23.22
N THR A 988 14.58 -17.80 -23.69
CA THR A 988 14.31 -17.27 -25.03
C THR A 988 14.89 -18.15 -26.13
N ALA A 989 16.09 -18.70 -25.93
CA ALA A 989 16.83 -19.51 -26.89
C ALA A 989 16.36 -20.98 -26.94
N THR A 990 15.70 -21.48 -25.91
CA THR A 990 15.09 -22.83 -25.85
C THR A 990 13.59 -22.80 -26.18
N SER A 991 13.00 -21.62 -26.38
CA SER A 991 11.60 -21.48 -26.75
C SER A 991 11.37 -21.99 -28.18
N THR A 992 10.44 -22.94 -28.34
CA THR A 992 9.95 -23.39 -29.66
C THR A 992 9.10 -22.34 -30.37
N CYS A 993 8.75 -21.25 -29.68
CA CYS A 993 7.94 -20.16 -30.21
C CYS A 993 8.73 -18.85 -30.27
N PRO A 994 8.83 -18.20 -31.44
CA PRO A 994 9.51 -16.91 -31.56
C PRO A 994 8.72 -15.81 -30.85
N LEU A 995 9.31 -14.64 -30.57
CA LEU A 995 8.56 -13.51 -30.03
C LEU A 995 7.91 -12.72 -31.17
N ILE A 996 6.61 -12.43 -31.03
CA ILE A 996 5.85 -11.57 -31.92
C ILE A 996 5.30 -10.37 -31.15
N TYR A 997 5.22 -9.21 -31.80
CA TYR A 997 4.63 -8.02 -31.19
C TYR A 997 3.15 -7.95 -31.51
N LEU A 998 2.28 -7.98 -30.50
CA LEU A 998 0.83 -7.88 -30.62
C LEU A 998 0.34 -6.74 -29.72
N ASP A 999 -0.33 -5.73 -30.31
CA ASP A 999 -1.04 -4.65 -29.61
C ASP A 999 -0.32 -3.99 -28.42
N GLY A 1000 1.01 -3.77 -28.52
CA GLY A 1000 1.79 -3.17 -27.43
C GLY A 1000 2.67 -4.14 -26.63
N PHE A 1001 2.51 -5.44 -26.86
CA PHE A 1001 3.15 -6.49 -26.06
C PHE A 1001 3.98 -7.44 -26.94
N THR A 1002 5.14 -7.83 -26.46
CA THR A 1002 5.93 -8.93 -27.03
C THR A 1002 5.45 -10.24 -26.41
N SER A 1003 4.94 -11.16 -27.23
CA SER A 1003 4.41 -12.47 -26.80
C SER A 1003 5.01 -13.60 -27.63
N PRO A 1004 5.31 -14.78 -27.05
CA PRO A 1004 5.72 -15.95 -27.81
C PRO A 1004 4.63 -16.38 -28.80
N GLY A 1005 4.94 -16.50 -30.08
CA GLY A 1005 4.01 -16.84 -31.14
C GLY A 1005 4.62 -16.77 -32.56
N PHE A 1006 3.80 -16.98 -33.58
CA PHE A 1006 4.17 -17.00 -34.98
C PHE A 1006 3.29 -16.02 -35.77
N ARG A 1007 3.92 -15.13 -36.56
CA ARG A 1007 3.24 -14.28 -37.55
C ARG A 1007 2.95 -15.11 -38.79
N MET A 1008 1.76 -15.71 -38.88
CA MET A 1008 1.52 -16.75 -39.89
C MET A 1008 1.36 -16.17 -41.30
N LEU A 1009 0.81 -14.96 -41.47
CA LEU A 1009 0.79 -14.32 -42.79
C LEU A 1009 2.20 -14.15 -43.37
N GLU A 1010 3.17 -13.72 -42.55
CA GLU A 1010 4.58 -13.62 -42.96
C GLU A 1010 5.20 -14.99 -43.22
N ALA A 1011 4.89 -15.99 -42.40
CA ALA A 1011 5.34 -17.36 -42.59
C ALA A 1011 4.85 -17.99 -43.91
N PHE A 1012 3.64 -17.63 -44.35
CA PHE A 1012 3.10 -17.99 -45.67
C PHE A 1012 3.59 -17.09 -46.81
N ASN A 1013 4.50 -16.15 -46.51
CA ASN A 1013 5.03 -15.16 -47.45
C ASN A 1013 3.94 -14.23 -48.02
N ILE A 1014 2.85 -14.00 -47.28
CA ILE A 1014 1.77 -13.07 -47.61
C ILE A 1014 2.06 -11.75 -46.89
N THR A 1015 2.69 -10.82 -47.60
CA THR A 1015 3.01 -9.47 -47.10
C THR A 1015 2.64 -8.42 -48.15
N ASP A 1016 2.66 -7.14 -47.76
CA ASP A 1016 2.48 -5.99 -48.65
C ASP A 1016 3.47 -5.97 -49.83
N LYS A 1017 4.64 -6.57 -49.67
CA LYS A 1017 5.68 -6.62 -50.71
C LYS A 1017 5.60 -7.85 -51.60
N THR A 1018 5.08 -8.96 -51.08
CA THR A 1018 5.17 -10.27 -51.73
C THR A 1018 3.86 -10.73 -52.37
N PHE A 1019 2.70 -10.19 -51.95
CA PHE A 1019 1.39 -10.64 -52.43
C PHE A 1019 1.24 -10.58 -53.96
N ALA A 1020 1.80 -9.56 -54.61
CA ALA A 1020 1.68 -9.36 -56.05
C ALA A 1020 2.34 -10.48 -56.89
N GLY A 1021 3.30 -11.20 -56.30
CA GLY A 1021 3.94 -12.36 -56.93
C GLY A 1021 3.23 -13.70 -56.64
N MET A 1022 2.15 -13.70 -55.85
CA MET A 1022 1.44 -14.91 -55.44
C MET A 1022 0.21 -15.14 -56.32
N ASN A 1023 0.14 -16.29 -56.98
CA ASN A 1023 -1.02 -16.65 -57.79
C ASN A 1023 -2.27 -16.80 -56.90
N GLY A 1024 -3.38 -16.19 -57.33
CA GLY A 1024 -4.66 -16.30 -56.62
C GLY A 1024 -4.76 -15.52 -55.31
N VAL A 1025 -3.88 -14.56 -55.03
CA VAL A 1025 -3.97 -13.67 -53.85
C VAL A 1025 -4.11 -12.21 -54.30
N SER A 1026 -5.07 -11.47 -53.75
CA SER A 1026 -5.19 -10.02 -53.96
C SER A 1026 -5.24 -9.24 -52.64
N MET A 1027 -4.77 -7.99 -52.69
CA MET A 1027 -4.82 -7.07 -51.56
C MET A 1027 -6.11 -6.25 -51.62
N GLU A 1028 -6.82 -6.14 -50.50
CA GLU A 1028 -8.13 -5.49 -50.37
C GLU A 1028 -8.17 -4.64 -49.07
N PRO A 1029 -9.08 -3.67 -48.95
CA PRO A 1029 -9.31 -2.96 -47.69
C PRO A 1029 -9.80 -3.91 -46.57
N GLY A 1030 -9.25 -3.75 -45.38
CA GLY A 1030 -9.58 -4.54 -44.19
C GLY A 1030 -10.83 -4.06 -43.44
N SER A 1031 -10.89 -4.43 -42.17
CA SER A 1031 -11.92 -4.04 -41.18
C SER A 1031 -12.09 -2.53 -41.06
N PHE A 1032 -10.99 -1.78 -41.09
CA PHE A 1032 -10.95 -0.34 -41.31
C PHE A 1032 -10.25 -0.07 -42.64
N ASN A 1033 -10.62 1.03 -43.33
CA ASN A 1033 -10.02 1.38 -44.62
C ASN A 1033 -8.49 1.60 -44.56
N SER A 1034 -7.94 1.86 -43.38
CA SER A 1034 -6.50 2.00 -43.13
C SER A 1034 -5.77 0.66 -42.93
N TYR A 1035 -6.50 -0.44 -42.71
CA TYR A 1035 -5.93 -1.77 -42.59
C TYR A 1035 -6.01 -2.54 -43.91
N ILE A 1036 -5.08 -3.46 -44.10
CA ILE A 1036 -4.98 -4.29 -45.30
C ILE A 1036 -5.53 -5.69 -44.98
N ALA A 1037 -6.34 -6.24 -45.87
CA ALA A 1037 -6.72 -7.65 -45.86
C ALA A 1037 -6.30 -8.32 -47.17
N TYR A 1038 -5.97 -9.61 -47.09
CA TYR A 1038 -5.60 -10.41 -48.25
C TYR A 1038 -6.77 -11.33 -48.63
N ARG A 1039 -7.24 -11.22 -49.86
CA ARG A 1039 -8.24 -12.14 -50.42
C ARG A 1039 -7.53 -13.32 -51.05
N LEU A 1040 -7.83 -14.52 -50.55
CA LEU A 1040 -7.47 -15.76 -51.22
C LEU A 1040 -8.59 -16.10 -52.21
N HIS A 1041 -8.23 -16.34 -53.46
CA HIS A 1041 -9.13 -16.81 -54.51
C HIS A 1041 -9.10 -18.34 -54.60
N LYS A 1042 -10.07 -18.91 -55.33
CA LYS A 1042 -10.26 -20.36 -55.45
C LYS A 1042 -9.06 -21.15 -55.97
N ASP A 1043 -8.17 -20.50 -56.70
CA ASP A 1043 -6.98 -21.05 -57.36
C ASP A 1043 -5.67 -20.73 -56.64
N ALA A 1044 -5.72 -20.11 -55.46
CA ALA A 1044 -4.52 -19.69 -54.72
C ALA A 1044 -3.66 -20.86 -54.24
N PHE A 1045 -4.27 -21.85 -53.58
CA PHE A 1045 -3.61 -22.99 -52.91
C PHE A 1045 -2.24 -22.65 -52.30
N ILE A 1046 -2.26 -21.92 -51.18
CA ILE A 1046 -1.04 -21.49 -50.50
C ILE A 1046 -0.59 -22.56 -49.49
N SER A 1047 0.63 -23.08 -49.66
CA SER A 1047 1.20 -24.12 -48.80
C SER A 1047 2.65 -23.86 -48.43
N GLN A 1048 3.05 -24.22 -47.21
CA GLN A 1048 4.44 -24.14 -46.72
C GLN A 1048 4.83 -25.43 -45.98
N PRO A 1049 6.11 -25.86 -46.01
CA PRO A 1049 6.56 -26.99 -45.22
C PRO A 1049 6.42 -26.71 -43.71
N THR A 1050 5.86 -27.65 -42.95
CA THR A 1050 5.67 -27.49 -41.50
C THR A 1050 7.01 -27.29 -40.78
N LYS A 1051 8.08 -27.97 -41.21
CA LYS A 1051 9.43 -27.77 -40.67
C LYS A 1051 9.98 -26.35 -40.89
N GLU A 1052 9.50 -25.62 -41.89
CA GLU A 1052 9.95 -24.24 -42.10
C GLU A 1052 9.23 -23.26 -41.18
N ILE A 1053 7.93 -23.47 -40.91
CA ILE A 1053 7.13 -22.62 -40.01
C ILE A 1053 7.35 -22.98 -38.54
N HIS A 1054 7.29 -24.28 -38.23
CA HIS A 1054 7.39 -24.86 -36.89
C HIS A 1054 8.52 -25.91 -36.85
N PRO A 1055 9.80 -25.49 -36.83
CA PRO A 1055 10.95 -26.39 -36.95
C PRO A 1055 11.03 -27.45 -35.83
N ASP A 1056 10.62 -27.07 -34.62
CA ASP A 1056 10.63 -27.91 -33.41
C ASP A 1056 9.20 -28.42 -33.06
N GLY A 1057 8.24 -28.20 -33.95
CA GLY A 1057 6.83 -28.46 -33.72
C GLY A 1057 6.08 -27.30 -33.05
N LEU A 1058 4.79 -27.48 -32.83
CA LEU A 1058 3.92 -26.52 -32.14
C LEU A 1058 3.83 -26.86 -30.65
N SER A 1059 3.76 -25.81 -29.82
CA SER A 1059 3.53 -25.94 -28.37
C SER A 1059 2.26 -26.76 -28.08
N PRO A 1060 2.23 -27.58 -27.01
CA PRO A 1060 1.02 -28.28 -26.58
C PRO A 1060 -0.07 -27.31 -26.08
N SER A 1061 0.27 -26.05 -25.85
CA SER A 1061 -0.67 -24.97 -25.51
C SER A 1061 -0.47 -23.76 -26.41
N TYR A 1062 -1.51 -23.39 -27.16
CA TYR A 1062 -1.47 -22.24 -28.06
C TYR A 1062 -2.85 -21.63 -28.30
N THR A 1063 -2.87 -20.38 -28.75
CA THR A 1063 -4.05 -19.64 -29.16
C THR A 1063 -3.91 -19.28 -30.64
N LEU A 1064 -4.80 -19.80 -31.47
CA LEU A 1064 -4.95 -19.39 -32.86
C LEU A 1064 -5.74 -18.08 -32.91
N ILE A 1065 -5.21 -17.05 -33.57
CA ILE A 1065 -5.86 -15.75 -33.75
C ILE A 1065 -6.09 -15.53 -35.23
N LEU A 1066 -7.36 -15.39 -35.64
CA LEU A 1066 -7.75 -15.12 -37.02
C LEU A 1066 -8.67 -13.90 -37.06
N LEU A 1067 -8.35 -12.89 -37.87
CA LEU A 1067 -9.28 -11.82 -38.23
C LEU A 1067 -9.63 -11.98 -39.70
N PHE A 1068 -10.83 -12.46 -39.98
CA PHE A 1068 -11.23 -12.83 -41.34
C PHE A 1068 -12.69 -12.48 -41.60
N ARG A 1069 -13.07 -12.46 -42.89
CA ARG A 1069 -14.47 -12.46 -43.31
C ARG A 1069 -14.70 -13.44 -44.44
N LEU A 1070 -15.84 -14.11 -44.40
CA LEU A 1070 -16.33 -14.91 -45.51
C LEU A 1070 -17.06 -13.99 -46.51
N LEU A 1071 -16.94 -14.31 -47.80
CA LEU A 1071 -17.53 -13.53 -48.88
C LEU A 1071 -18.76 -14.24 -49.45
N PRO A 1072 -19.66 -13.53 -50.16
CA PRO A 1072 -20.81 -14.17 -50.82
C PRO A 1072 -20.41 -15.24 -51.86
N ASP A 1073 -19.21 -15.17 -52.41
CA ASP A 1073 -18.65 -16.15 -53.34
C ASP A 1073 -17.79 -17.23 -52.65
N THR A 1074 -17.74 -17.25 -51.31
CA THR A 1074 -17.25 -18.41 -50.55
C THR A 1074 -18.17 -19.59 -50.84
N GLY A 1075 -17.61 -20.71 -51.32
CA GLY A 1075 -18.38 -21.91 -51.62
C GLY A 1075 -19.10 -22.49 -50.39
N LYS A 1076 -20.16 -23.28 -50.63
CA LYS A 1076 -20.93 -23.96 -49.57
C LYS A 1076 -20.28 -25.25 -49.05
N ASP A 1077 -19.24 -25.72 -49.73
CA ASP A 1077 -18.52 -26.93 -49.35
C ASP A 1077 -17.63 -26.66 -48.11
N ALA A 1078 -17.46 -27.68 -47.27
CA ALA A 1078 -16.62 -27.56 -46.08
C ALA A 1078 -15.14 -27.35 -46.43
N PHE A 1079 -14.47 -26.48 -45.68
CA PHE A 1079 -13.04 -26.19 -45.81
C PHE A 1079 -12.42 -25.85 -44.45
N ASP A 1080 -11.09 -25.90 -44.37
CA ASP A 1080 -10.31 -25.43 -43.22
C ASP A 1080 -9.58 -24.13 -43.62
N ILE A 1081 -9.64 -23.08 -42.77
CA ILE A 1081 -8.89 -21.83 -43.01
C ILE A 1081 -7.39 -22.11 -42.92
N TRP A 1082 -6.98 -22.94 -41.97
CA TRP A 1082 -5.61 -23.41 -41.77
C TRP A 1082 -5.64 -24.89 -41.42
N GLN A 1083 -4.80 -25.67 -42.09
CA GLN A 1083 -4.67 -27.11 -41.87
C GLN A 1083 -3.21 -27.54 -41.90
N ILE A 1084 -2.80 -28.38 -40.95
CA ILE A 1084 -1.53 -29.11 -40.96
C ILE A 1084 -1.77 -30.54 -41.46
N SER A 1085 -0.89 -31.02 -42.33
CA SER A 1085 -0.91 -32.38 -42.84
C SER A 1085 0.48 -33.00 -42.76
N ASN A 1086 0.58 -34.31 -42.55
CA ASN A 1086 1.87 -35.01 -42.54
C ASN A 1086 2.44 -35.21 -43.95
N LYS A 1087 3.62 -35.83 -44.07
CA LYS A 1087 4.26 -36.14 -45.37
C LYS A 1087 3.37 -36.87 -46.40
N ASN A 1088 2.33 -37.57 -45.95
CA ASN A 1088 1.39 -38.30 -46.81
C ASN A 1088 0.14 -37.47 -47.16
N ASN A 1089 0.12 -36.16 -46.87
CA ASN A 1089 -1.02 -35.25 -46.99
C ASN A 1089 -2.23 -35.61 -46.12
N ASN A 1090 -2.06 -36.49 -45.12
CA ASN A 1090 -3.13 -36.82 -44.17
C ASN A 1090 -3.28 -35.69 -43.14
N PRO A 1091 -4.52 -35.24 -42.83
CA PRO A 1091 -4.76 -34.16 -41.87
C PRO A 1091 -4.27 -34.54 -40.46
N GLU A 1092 -3.61 -33.59 -39.79
CA GLU A 1092 -3.21 -33.69 -38.39
C GLU A 1092 -3.94 -32.67 -37.51
N VAL A 1093 -4.08 -31.43 -37.99
CA VAL A 1093 -4.77 -30.33 -37.31
C VAL A 1093 -5.55 -29.48 -38.31
N GLY A 1094 -6.74 -28.98 -37.94
CA GLY A 1094 -7.55 -28.05 -38.73
C GLY A 1094 -8.33 -27.05 -37.88
N SER A 1095 -8.76 -25.91 -38.44
CA SER A 1095 -9.24 -24.75 -37.67
C SER A 1095 -10.76 -24.52 -37.61
N ILE A 1096 -11.54 -24.84 -38.64
CA ILE A 1096 -12.99 -24.50 -38.64
C ILE A 1096 -13.80 -25.48 -37.79
N SER A 1097 -13.62 -26.78 -38.02
CA SER A 1097 -14.05 -27.82 -37.08
C SER A 1097 -12.80 -28.25 -36.34
N PHE A 1098 -12.41 -27.56 -35.27
CA PHE A 1098 -11.11 -27.83 -34.65
C PHE A 1098 -10.91 -29.34 -34.43
N TYR A 1099 -9.87 -29.90 -35.02
CA TYR A 1099 -9.51 -31.30 -34.85
C TYR A 1099 -8.00 -31.42 -34.64
N ASN A 1100 -7.60 -32.43 -33.86
CA ASN A 1100 -6.21 -32.81 -33.66
C ASN A 1100 -6.11 -34.33 -33.44
N LYS A 1101 -4.88 -34.86 -33.32
CA LYS A 1101 -4.65 -36.26 -32.93
C LYS A 1101 -4.38 -36.37 -31.43
N ASP A 1102 -5.00 -37.33 -30.76
CA ASP A 1102 -4.67 -37.67 -29.37
C ASP A 1102 -3.33 -38.41 -29.26
N THR A 1103 -2.81 -38.62 -28.05
CA THR A 1103 -1.56 -39.36 -27.79
C THR A 1103 -1.54 -40.79 -28.37
N ARG A 1104 -2.70 -41.38 -28.68
CA ARG A 1104 -2.85 -42.70 -29.32
C ARG A 1104 -2.87 -42.61 -30.85
N GLY A 1105 -2.89 -41.41 -31.41
CA GLY A 1105 -2.92 -41.13 -32.85
C GLY A 1105 -4.32 -41.11 -33.46
N GLU A 1106 -5.38 -41.15 -32.65
CA GLU A 1106 -6.77 -41.07 -33.11
C GLU A 1106 -7.17 -39.60 -33.34
N ILE A 1107 -7.89 -39.31 -34.43
CA ILE A 1107 -8.40 -37.96 -34.71
C ILE A 1107 -9.60 -37.69 -33.80
N GLN A 1108 -9.51 -36.65 -32.98
CA GLN A 1108 -10.63 -36.11 -32.21
C GLN A 1108 -11.10 -34.79 -32.82
N ARG A 1109 -12.42 -34.59 -32.90
CA ARG A 1109 -13.03 -33.43 -33.55
C ARG A 1109 -13.93 -32.68 -32.57
N VAL A 1110 -13.76 -31.37 -32.52
CA VAL A 1110 -14.52 -30.42 -31.72
C VAL A 1110 -15.26 -29.48 -32.67
N SER A 1111 -16.58 -29.57 -32.69
CA SER A 1111 -17.44 -28.68 -33.48
C SER A 1111 -18.22 -27.73 -32.58
N PHE A 1112 -18.30 -26.45 -32.94
CA PHE A 1112 -19.08 -25.44 -32.22
C PHE A 1112 -20.29 -25.04 -33.08
N ASP A 1113 -21.50 -25.39 -32.63
CA ASP A 1113 -22.74 -25.15 -33.38
C ASP A 1113 -23.74 -24.39 -32.50
N ASN A 1114 -23.46 -23.11 -32.27
CA ASN A 1114 -24.37 -22.23 -31.55
C ASN A 1114 -24.69 -20.97 -32.37
N ASP A 1115 -25.71 -20.23 -31.97
CA ASP A 1115 -26.18 -19.05 -32.73
C ASP A 1115 -25.14 -17.91 -32.78
N GLN A 1116 -24.17 -17.89 -31.85
CA GLN A 1116 -23.06 -16.94 -31.90
C GLN A 1116 -22.07 -17.29 -33.02
N VAL A 1117 -21.77 -18.58 -33.24
CA VAL A 1117 -20.91 -19.05 -34.35
C VAL A 1117 -21.53 -18.73 -35.72
N LYS A 1118 -22.85 -18.80 -35.86
CA LYS A 1118 -23.55 -18.48 -37.11
C LYS A 1118 -23.29 -17.04 -37.60
N LYS A 1119 -22.98 -16.12 -36.68
CA LYS A 1119 -22.68 -14.71 -37.02
C LYS A 1119 -21.45 -14.55 -37.91
N VAL A 1120 -20.48 -15.46 -37.82
CA VAL A 1120 -19.24 -15.43 -38.62
C VAL A 1120 -19.52 -15.50 -40.13
N PHE A 1121 -20.69 -16.03 -40.52
CA PHE A 1121 -21.12 -16.14 -41.91
C PHE A 1121 -21.84 -14.88 -42.45
N HIS A 1122 -21.97 -13.80 -41.68
CA HIS A 1122 -22.74 -12.61 -42.05
C HIS A 1122 -21.97 -11.55 -42.88
N GLY A 1123 -20.84 -11.91 -43.49
CA GLY A 1123 -20.08 -11.05 -44.42
C GLY A 1123 -19.25 -9.92 -43.78
N SER A 1124 -19.37 -9.72 -42.46
CA SER A 1124 -18.53 -8.83 -41.65
C SER A 1124 -17.19 -9.49 -41.26
N PHE A 1125 -16.20 -8.67 -40.87
CA PHE A 1125 -14.97 -9.15 -40.24
C PHE A 1125 -15.25 -9.63 -38.82
N HIS A 1126 -14.72 -10.80 -38.48
CA HIS A 1126 -14.80 -11.40 -37.16
C HIS A 1126 -13.40 -11.82 -36.67
N LYS A 1127 -13.14 -11.61 -35.38
CA LYS A 1127 -11.89 -12.03 -34.71
C LYS A 1127 -12.15 -13.33 -33.96
N LEU A 1128 -11.54 -14.41 -34.43
CA LEU A 1128 -11.67 -15.75 -33.87
C LEU A 1128 -10.43 -16.09 -33.05
N HIS A 1129 -10.62 -16.44 -31.78
CA HIS A 1129 -9.58 -17.05 -30.95
C HIS A 1129 -9.93 -18.51 -30.67
N ILE A 1130 -9.03 -19.43 -31.03
CA ILE A 1130 -9.12 -20.84 -30.66
C ILE A 1130 -7.98 -21.14 -29.70
N SER A 1131 -8.28 -21.20 -28.41
CA SER A 1131 -7.29 -21.54 -27.37
C SER A 1131 -7.30 -23.04 -27.15
N VAL A 1132 -6.14 -23.67 -27.32
CA VAL A 1132 -5.95 -25.12 -27.21
C VAL A 1132 -5.02 -25.36 -26.03
N SER A 1133 -5.51 -26.01 -24.98
CA SER A 1133 -4.69 -26.55 -23.90
C SER A 1133 -4.59 -28.07 -24.02
N PRO A 1134 -3.79 -28.75 -23.17
CA PRO A 1134 -3.71 -30.21 -23.18
C PRO A 1134 -5.05 -30.91 -22.90
N LYS A 1135 -6.02 -30.22 -22.27
CA LYS A 1135 -7.30 -30.84 -21.84
C LYS A 1135 -8.55 -30.17 -22.38
N ASN A 1136 -8.45 -28.96 -22.95
CA ASN A 1136 -9.60 -28.20 -23.42
C ASN A 1136 -9.31 -27.44 -24.70
N VAL A 1137 -10.38 -27.14 -25.43
CA VAL A 1137 -10.41 -26.21 -26.56
C VAL A 1137 -11.47 -25.19 -26.27
N LYS A 1138 -11.07 -23.92 -26.28
CA LYS A 1138 -11.91 -22.77 -25.99
C LYS A 1138 -12.03 -21.87 -27.20
N LEU A 1139 -13.27 -21.50 -27.53
CA LEU A 1139 -13.59 -20.64 -28.66
C LEU A 1139 -14.06 -19.27 -28.16
N ASN A 1140 -13.39 -18.22 -28.63
CA ASN A 1140 -13.86 -16.84 -28.49
C ASN A 1140 -14.11 -16.24 -29.87
N ILE A 1141 -15.22 -15.53 -30.03
CA ILE A 1141 -15.57 -14.77 -31.24
C ILE A 1141 -15.76 -13.32 -30.81
N ASP A 1142 -15.08 -12.40 -31.50
CA ASP A 1142 -15.11 -10.96 -31.25
C ASP A 1142 -14.85 -10.63 -29.77
N CYS A 1143 -13.85 -11.32 -29.18
CA CYS A 1143 -13.40 -11.21 -27.78
C CYS A 1143 -14.44 -11.62 -26.74
N GLN A 1144 -15.53 -12.28 -27.16
CA GLN A 1144 -16.49 -12.89 -26.27
C GLN A 1144 -16.26 -14.40 -26.25
N GLU A 1145 -16.22 -14.97 -25.06
CA GLU A 1145 -16.17 -16.41 -24.88
C GLU A 1145 -17.49 -17.03 -25.36
N VAL A 1146 -17.38 -18.02 -26.25
CA VAL A 1146 -18.52 -18.66 -26.90
C VAL A 1146 -18.79 -20.04 -26.28
N ALA A 1147 -17.75 -20.84 -26.11
CA ALA A 1147 -17.81 -22.15 -25.45
C ALA A 1147 -16.42 -22.71 -25.18
N GLU A 1148 -16.33 -23.58 -24.19
CA GLU A 1148 -15.17 -24.41 -23.88
C GLU A 1148 -15.57 -25.90 -23.93
N LYS A 1149 -14.72 -26.73 -24.54
CA LYS A 1149 -14.97 -28.17 -24.70
C LYS A 1149 -13.74 -28.97 -24.31
N GLU A 1150 -13.94 -30.07 -23.60
CA GLU A 1150 -12.86 -30.97 -23.22
C GLU A 1150 -12.34 -31.79 -24.41
N ILE A 1151 -11.03 -32.02 -24.43
CA ILE A 1151 -10.34 -32.90 -25.38
C ILE A 1151 -9.36 -33.82 -24.64
N LYS A 1152 -8.97 -34.91 -25.28
CA LYS A 1152 -7.85 -35.75 -24.82
C LYS A 1152 -6.53 -35.07 -25.16
N GLU A 1153 -5.50 -35.39 -24.40
CA GLU A 1153 -4.15 -34.85 -24.59
C GLU A 1153 -3.66 -35.01 -26.03
N ALA A 1154 -3.26 -33.88 -26.62
CA ALA A 1154 -2.83 -33.79 -28.01
C ALA A 1154 -1.45 -34.41 -28.20
N LYS A 1155 -1.28 -35.19 -29.27
CA LYS A 1155 0.04 -35.65 -29.71
C LYS A 1155 0.81 -34.49 -30.37
N ASN A 1156 2.13 -34.46 -30.18
CA ASN A 1156 3.01 -33.54 -30.90
C ASN A 1156 2.83 -33.68 -32.42
N ILE A 1157 2.69 -32.53 -33.09
CA ILE A 1157 2.46 -32.44 -34.53
C ILE A 1157 3.74 -32.82 -35.28
N SER A 1158 3.59 -33.55 -36.38
CA SER A 1158 4.74 -33.93 -37.20
C SER A 1158 5.29 -32.72 -37.98
N THR A 1159 6.61 -32.53 -37.94
CA THR A 1159 7.28 -31.48 -38.72
C THR A 1159 7.57 -31.90 -40.17
N ASP A 1160 7.40 -33.18 -40.53
CA ASP A 1160 7.69 -33.72 -41.87
C ASP A 1160 6.62 -33.39 -42.93
N GLY A 1161 5.64 -32.56 -42.57
CA GLY A 1161 4.43 -32.28 -43.31
C GLY A 1161 4.36 -30.92 -44.02
N TYR A 1162 3.13 -30.54 -44.38
CA TYR A 1162 2.79 -29.26 -45.00
C TYR A 1162 1.60 -28.61 -44.32
N GLU A 1163 1.66 -27.29 -44.21
CA GLU A 1163 0.56 -26.43 -43.80
C GLU A 1163 -0.07 -25.76 -45.02
N VAL A 1164 -1.40 -25.68 -45.04
CA VAL A 1164 -2.17 -25.17 -46.19
C VAL A 1164 -3.23 -24.18 -45.71
N LEU A 1165 -3.37 -23.07 -46.44
CA LEU A 1165 -4.43 -22.08 -46.23
C LEU A 1165 -5.65 -22.35 -47.12
N GLY A 1166 -6.83 -22.33 -46.50
CA GLY A 1166 -8.12 -22.40 -47.20
C GLY A 1166 -8.42 -23.75 -47.84
N LYS A 1167 -7.88 -24.86 -47.34
CA LYS A 1167 -7.98 -26.17 -47.98
C LYS A 1167 -9.42 -26.71 -47.95
N MET A 1168 -9.93 -27.12 -49.11
CA MET A 1168 -11.26 -27.73 -49.24
C MET A 1168 -11.27 -29.17 -48.69
N ALA A 1169 -12.30 -29.56 -47.94
CA ALA A 1169 -12.43 -30.90 -47.36
C ALA A 1169 -12.50 -32.03 -48.42
N THR A 1170 -12.94 -31.71 -49.64
CA THR A 1170 -13.07 -32.65 -50.76
C THR A 1170 -11.81 -32.72 -51.65
N SER A 1171 -10.73 -31.99 -51.34
CA SER A 1171 -9.51 -31.91 -52.16
C SER A 1171 -8.58 -33.13 -52.06
N GLY A 1172 -9.12 -34.33 -51.76
CA GLY A 1172 -8.37 -35.59 -51.63
C GLY A 1172 -7.83 -36.17 -52.96
N GLY A 1173 -7.75 -35.36 -54.02
CA GLY A 1173 -7.29 -35.74 -55.34
C GLY A 1173 -6.64 -34.57 -56.07
N SER A 1174 -6.10 -34.82 -57.26
CA SER A 1174 -5.25 -33.95 -58.11
C SER A 1174 -5.67 -32.48 -58.35
N ARG A 1175 -6.81 -32.00 -57.85
CA ARG A 1175 -7.25 -30.60 -57.89
C ARG A 1175 -6.92 -29.89 -56.58
N LYS A 1176 -5.85 -29.10 -56.59
CA LYS A 1176 -5.45 -28.14 -55.56
C LYS A 1176 -6.35 -26.89 -55.65
N GLN A 1177 -7.36 -26.78 -54.79
CA GLN A 1177 -8.29 -25.65 -54.73
C GLN A 1177 -8.39 -25.11 -53.30
N SER A 1178 -8.63 -23.81 -53.18
CA SER A 1178 -8.85 -23.12 -51.90
C SER A 1178 -10.26 -22.53 -51.82
N ALA A 1179 -10.77 -22.31 -50.62
CA ALA A 1179 -11.97 -21.51 -50.40
C ALA A 1179 -11.65 -20.01 -50.56
N THR A 1180 -12.61 -19.25 -51.10
CA THR A 1180 -12.49 -17.79 -51.16
C THR A 1180 -12.81 -17.18 -49.81
N PHE A 1181 -11.91 -16.38 -49.23
CA PHE A 1181 -12.17 -15.57 -48.03
C PHE A 1181 -11.15 -14.42 -47.94
N GLN A 1182 -11.41 -13.45 -47.07
CA GLN A 1182 -10.45 -12.39 -46.76
C GLN A 1182 -9.86 -12.57 -45.37
N LEU A 1183 -8.54 -12.44 -45.28
CA LEU A 1183 -7.77 -12.61 -44.07
C LEU A 1183 -6.96 -11.34 -43.80
N GLN A 1184 -7.27 -10.64 -42.70
CA GLN A 1184 -6.53 -9.47 -42.24
C GLN A 1184 -5.42 -9.86 -41.27
N MET A 1185 -5.66 -10.84 -40.40
CA MET A 1185 -4.69 -11.29 -39.40
C MET A 1185 -4.75 -12.79 -39.24
N PHE A 1186 -3.58 -13.41 -39.14
CA PHE A 1186 -3.43 -14.81 -38.78
C PHE A 1186 -2.14 -14.95 -37.99
N ASP A 1187 -2.28 -15.20 -36.69
CA ASP A 1187 -1.17 -15.38 -35.75
C ASP A 1187 -1.44 -16.61 -34.86
N ILE A 1188 -0.38 -17.26 -34.39
CA ILE A 1188 -0.45 -18.32 -33.37
C ILE A 1188 0.31 -17.82 -32.15
N VAL A 1189 -0.33 -17.68 -30.99
CA VAL A 1189 0.33 -17.28 -29.74
C VAL A 1189 0.52 -18.51 -28.87
N CYS A 1190 1.75 -18.80 -28.43
CA CYS A 1190 2.07 -19.95 -27.59
C CYS A 1190 1.76 -19.68 -26.10
N SER A 1191 0.62 -19.06 -25.84
CA SER A 1191 0.09 -18.77 -24.50
C SER A 1191 -1.43 -18.76 -24.57
N LEU A 1192 -2.07 -19.25 -23.52
CA LEU A 1192 -3.53 -19.24 -23.38
C LEU A 1192 -4.06 -17.89 -22.86
N GLY A 1193 -3.17 -17.05 -22.30
CA GLY A 1193 -3.56 -15.81 -21.62
C GLY A 1193 -3.95 -14.66 -22.56
N TRP A 1194 -3.62 -14.73 -23.85
CA TRP A 1194 -3.88 -13.63 -24.79
C TRP A 1194 -5.37 -13.29 -24.91
N THR A 1195 -6.24 -14.31 -24.87
CA THR A 1195 -7.70 -14.14 -25.00
C THR A 1195 -8.32 -13.22 -23.96
N SER A 1196 -7.74 -13.11 -22.77
CA SER A 1196 -8.20 -12.21 -21.71
C SER A 1196 -7.77 -10.75 -21.90
N ARG A 1197 -6.70 -10.53 -22.68
CA ARG A 1197 -6.05 -9.22 -22.87
C ARG A 1197 -6.60 -8.48 -24.09
N ASP A 1198 -6.92 -9.22 -25.15
CA ASP A 1198 -7.43 -8.67 -26.40
C ASP A 1198 -8.80 -8.01 -26.19
N LYS A 1199 -8.94 -6.77 -26.67
CA LYS A 1199 -10.17 -5.98 -26.58
C LYS A 1199 -10.91 -5.85 -27.92
N CYS A 1200 -10.42 -6.51 -28.98
CA CYS A 1200 -11.03 -6.51 -30.31
C CYS A 1200 -11.25 -5.11 -30.89
N CYS A 1201 -10.32 -4.18 -30.60
CA CYS A 1201 -10.34 -2.81 -31.13
C CYS A 1201 -10.28 -2.77 -32.66
N ASP A 1202 -9.84 -3.86 -33.30
CA ASP A 1202 -9.75 -4.01 -34.76
C ASP A 1202 -11.12 -4.28 -35.43
N ILE A 1203 -12.20 -4.38 -34.64
CA ILE A 1203 -13.56 -4.60 -35.16
C ILE A 1203 -14.37 -3.29 -35.02
N PRO A 1204 -14.79 -2.65 -36.12
CA PRO A 1204 -15.54 -1.38 -36.08
C PRO A 1204 -16.80 -1.41 -35.21
N ALA A 1205 -17.49 -2.56 -35.13
CA ALA A 1205 -18.70 -2.72 -34.33
C ALA A 1205 -18.46 -2.64 -32.80
N MET A 1206 -17.24 -2.95 -32.34
CA MET A 1206 -16.89 -2.97 -30.91
C MET A 1206 -16.35 -1.63 -30.39
N VAL A 1207 -15.96 -0.71 -31.28
CA VAL A 1207 -15.45 0.63 -30.90
C VAL A 1207 -16.58 1.57 -30.42
N ARG A 1208 -17.82 1.35 -30.88
CA ARG A 1208 -18.98 2.23 -30.55
C ARG A 1208 -19.58 2.02 -29.17
N THR A 1209 -19.23 0.95 -28.45
CA THR A 1209 -19.81 0.58 -27.15
C THR A 1209 -19.07 1.16 -25.94
N LEU A 1210 -17.90 1.80 -26.12
CA LEU A 1210 -17.07 2.31 -25.02
C LEU A 1210 -17.24 3.82 -24.72
N THR A 1211 -18.15 4.53 -25.38
CA THR A 1211 -18.38 5.97 -25.12
C THR A 1211 -19.84 6.31 -24.83
N LEU A 1212 -20.31 6.06 -23.61
CA LEU A 1212 -21.50 6.72 -23.07
C LEU A 1212 -21.40 6.90 -21.54
N THR A 1213 -20.98 8.09 -21.10
CA THR A 1213 -21.56 8.82 -19.95
C THR A 1213 -21.50 10.34 -20.25
N PRO A 1214 -22.38 11.17 -19.66
CA PRO A 1214 -22.90 12.36 -20.32
C PRO A 1214 -22.28 13.64 -19.79
N PHE A 1215 -21.41 14.31 -20.56
CA PHE A 1215 -21.14 15.75 -20.44
C PHE A 1215 -20.28 16.19 -21.63
N GLN A 1216 -20.93 16.68 -22.70
CA GLN A 1216 -20.44 17.70 -23.65
C GLN A 1216 -21.35 17.75 -24.89
N THR A 1217 -22.58 18.19 -24.69
CA THR A 1217 -23.33 18.93 -25.71
C THR A 1217 -22.92 20.39 -25.61
N LEU A 1218 -21.94 20.81 -26.42
CA LEU A 1218 -21.68 22.18 -26.92
C LEU A 1218 -20.19 22.35 -27.25
N GLN A 1219 -19.79 21.98 -28.48
CA GLN A 1219 -18.80 22.68 -29.34
C GLN A 1219 -18.24 21.73 -30.40
N SER A 1220 -18.97 21.57 -31.50
CA SER A 1220 -18.41 21.72 -32.86
C SER A 1220 -19.48 21.41 -33.91
N SER A 1221 -20.67 21.98 -33.75
CA SER A 1221 -21.60 22.22 -34.87
C SER A 1221 -21.24 23.58 -35.49
N LEU A 1222 -20.06 23.70 -36.10
CA LEU A 1222 -19.65 24.88 -36.85
C LEU A 1222 -18.44 24.49 -37.70
N ASN A 1223 -18.70 23.68 -38.73
CA ASN A 1223 -18.10 23.83 -40.05
C ASN A 1223 -18.64 22.72 -40.99
N THR A 1224 -19.41 22.93 -42.05
CA THR A 1224 -20.21 24.03 -42.58
C THR A 1224 -21.07 23.37 -43.64
N TRP A 1225 -22.39 23.52 -43.62
CA TRP A 1225 -23.19 23.31 -44.84
C TRP A 1225 -22.97 24.52 -45.75
N ILE A 1226 -21.86 24.58 -46.50
CA ILE A 1226 -21.67 25.52 -47.62
C ILE A 1226 -20.69 24.88 -48.61
N PHE A 1227 -21.21 24.62 -49.81
CA PHE A 1227 -20.65 23.84 -50.91
C PHE A 1227 -19.40 24.48 -51.55
N VAL A 1228 -18.68 23.68 -52.37
CA VAL A 1228 -17.82 24.09 -53.50
C VAL A 1228 -16.28 23.92 -53.32
N PHE A 1229 -15.72 23.27 -54.35
CA PHE A 1229 -14.33 23.15 -54.83
C PHE A 1229 -13.32 22.20 -54.15
N LEU A 1230 -12.89 21.27 -55.02
CA LEU A 1230 -11.72 20.36 -55.05
C LEU A 1230 -11.85 19.01 -54.36
#